data_AF-A0A9D9INL3-F1
#
_entry.id   AF-A0A9D9INL3-F1
#
_cell.length_a   1.000
_cell.length_b   1.000
_cell.length_c   1.000
_cell.angle_alpha   90.00
_cell.angle_beta   90.00
_cell.angle_gamma   90.00
#
_symmetry.space_group_name_H-M   'P 1'
#
loop_
_entity.id
_entity.type
_entity.pdbx_description
1 polymer ?
#
loop_
_entity_poly.entity_id
_entity_poly.type
_entity_poly.pdbx_seq_one_letter_code
_entity_poly.pdbx_strand_id
1 'polypeptide(L)'
;MIKKVILLLGTLIISTVCFAQKGDIIIDDFENGVTFTDQLNVLQTMKIEVADNPSSSGINGSKKALKFTRIEKSAEWDGFWAELKSGKTYKGYKYLHLQYYRENPSSICRINTKASNAADNNEFLPVDAPVKTGEWESLVFDLEAHNVTEIGVIGVQPDFVIDNVAGTVTYIDNIVLSDRKTLSDKFTEQIPSGLEVTSRGVNSISLSWMSIKGATGYEIYIDGDSNPYTTTSATEATIGNLDSFNVYSFSVQAINGEGEKSLTSEPVYTATTETKAEKDARMGWWREARFGMFIHWGPYAALAGHYTGPTLLNMDANKPYVTRNGWIDDYYSCYPEDWINSDGSIKIDPATGKEYERRGYAEWIMFDVQIPRDEYKRQACAGFTASAYNPAEWVKMAKEAGMKYIIITSKHHDGISLMNNGIGYNVYNRGDNGVGSVDASRDLLKELVTEARKAELKIGFYYSQALDWNNPGGMGWIPQNNETGFVASPEAQEKYVDEIVIPHLKSIVRDYNVDVIWWDMGGDSTPKFRYKMMKAIKELDTEKRLIFNSRLEDGLTSDFSTPEQSIPNMPPFGDGTDWETCMTLNDNWGYAAHDHRWKTKQDVIQKLIDIVSKGGNYLLNIGPEADGSFPETSINRLQEISYWMKVNKESIYGTQPSPFLEQLPWGRATRKAIDGKQYMYLHIFTQHWPADNKLSIPTMNSNPTKAWLLDGEQELTFQAVNNTIIIDLPDKPTNDVSTTVVLEMDGEVAPATIAVQKDGILTMPAAIATPHGSSIKIENNPANIGGWTDDNEYASWKVKVAQGGNYPISAVASGFGSTFYLIIDGEESAHFEFSDIDGTFNEYAEIELGNVDLKTGEYEIELHRISSGEWDPVNVREVKIGKATGASVNTTSKTTSEIKILNNPVSDILKFKTNSCGNTNISISDMAGAEVYRTELTISGNEIQNIPIASLPKGVYLLQVASEKSIYCEKIIKN
;
A
#
# COMPACT_ATOMS: atom_id res chain seq x y z
N MET A 1 11.37 -51.17 -27.69
CA MET A 1 11.56 -51.52 -26.27
C MET A 1 13.01 -51.42 -25.79
N ILE A 2 14.05 -51.58 -26.61
CA ILE A 2 15.45 -51.38 -26.16
C ILE A 2 15.87 -49.89 -26.07
N LYS A 3 15.16 -48.97 -26.75
CA LYS A 3 15.35 -47.51 -26.57
C LYS A 3 14.68 -46.90 -25.32
N LYS A 4 13.83 -47.66 -24.59
CA LYS A 4 13.18 -47.20 -23.34
C LYS A 4 13.91 -47.64 -22.07
N VAL A 5 14.96 -48.45 -22.18
CA VAL A 5 15.77 -48.94 -21.05
C VAL A 5 17.06 -48.11 -20.86
N ILE A 6 17.56 -47.47 -21.92
CA ILE A 6 18.76 -46.60 -21.83
C ILE A 6 18.41 -45.20 -21.25
N LEU A 7 17.15 -44.76 -21.36
CA LEU A 7 16.69 -43.49 -20.77
C LEU A 7 16.31 -43.59 -19.28
N LEU A 8 16.19 -44.80 -18.73
CA LEU A 8 15.81 -45.03 -17.32
C LEU A 8 16.98 -45.39 -16.39
N LEU A 9 18.19 -45.57 -16.94
CA LEU A 9 19.40 -45.93 -16.17
C LEU A 9 20.44 -44.81 -16.10
N GLY A 10 20.15 -43.62 -16.66
CA GLY A 10 20.99 -42.42 -16.55
C GLY A 10 20.58 -41.46 -15.44
N THR A 11 19.50 -41.76 -14.69
CA THR A 11 18.90 -40.85 -13.70
C THR A 11 18.99 -41.36 -12.25
N LEU A 12 19.78 -42.40 -12.02
CA LEU A 12 20.12 -42.87 -10.67
C LEU A 12 21.65 -42.88 -10.57
N ILE A 13 22.18 -42.20 -9.54
CA ILE A 13 23.61 -42.01 -9.23
C ILE A 13 24.25 -40.80 -9.94
N ILE A 14 23.76 -39.59 -9.66
CA ILE A 14 24.52 -38.49 -9.04
C ILE A 14 23.52 -37.63 -8.25
N SER A 15 22.96 -38.17 -7.17
CA SER A 15 22.40 -37.34 -6.10
C SER A 15 23.44 -37.28 -4.99
N THR A 16 24.61 -36.71 -5.31
CA THR A 16 25.36 -36.04 -4.25
C THR A 16 24.46 -34.91 -3.82
N VAL A 17 24.09 -34.90 -2.54
CA VAL A 17 23.52 -33.73 -1.88
C VAL A 17 24.56 -32.62 -2.04
N CYS A 18 24.50 -31.87 -3.14
CA CYS A 18 25.04 -30.53 -3.20
C CYS A 18 24.12 -29.74 -2.29
N PHE A 19 24.51 -29.58 -1.03
CA PHE A 19 24.09 -28.40 -0.29
C PHE A 19 24.39 -27.23 -1.23
N ALA A 20 23.36 -26.54 -1.71
CA ALA A 20 23.55 -25.31 -2.45
C ALA A 20 24.36 -24.40 -1.52
N GLN A 21 25.61 -24.11 -1.91
CA GLN A 21 26.43 -23.15 -1.20
C GLN A 21 25.74 -21.79 -1.35
N LYS A 22 25.55 -21.05 -0.25
CA LYS A 22 25.09 -19.66 -0.37
C LYS A 22 26.18 -18.86 -1.09
N GLY A 23 25.76 -18.00 -2.02
CA GLY A 23 26.66 -17.06 -2.68
C GLY A 23 27.32 -16.10 -1.67
N ASP A 24 28.54 -15.68 -1.97
CA ASP A 24 29.24 -14.68 -1.17
C ASP A 24 28.53 -13.32 -1.29
N ILE A 25 28.36 -12.62 -0.17
CA ILE A 25 27.74 -11.28 -0.14
C ILE A 25 28.79 -10.26 0.24
N ILE A 26 29.01 -9.27 -0.62
CA ILE A 26 29.76 -8.05 -0.28
C ILE A 26 28.82 -7.15 0.51
N ILE A 27 29.12 -6.94 1.79
CA ILE A 27 28.44 -5.98 2.65
C ILE A 27 28.80 -4.55 2.22
N ASP A 28 30.08 -4.28 1.96
CA ASP A 28 30.56 -3.00 1.42
C ASP A 28 31.97 -3.15 0.81
N ASP A 29 32.23 -2.41 -0.28
CA ASP A 29 33.52 -2.26 -0.98
C ASP A 29 34.00 -0.79 -1.03
N PHE A 30 33.24 0.12 -0.40
CA PHE A 30 33.51 1.54 -0.21
C PHE A 30 33.68 2.38 -1.50
N GLU A 31 33.44 1.82 -2.68
CA GLU A 31 33.57 2.54 -3.97
C GLU A 31 32.58 3.71 -4.06
N ASN A 32 31.40 3.53 -3.46
CA ASN A 32 30.32 4.51 -3.44
C ASN A 32 30.12 5.14 -2.05
N GLY A 33 31.18 5.20 -1.25
CA GLY A 33 31.10 5.62 0.16
C GLY A 33 30.68 4.47 1.08
N VAL A 34 30.25 4.78 2.30
CA VAL A 34 29.73 3.78 3.23
C VAL A 34 28.24 3.56 2.92
N THR A 35 27.89 2.38 2.41
CA THR A 35 26.55 2.06 1.88
C THR A 35 25.80 1.02 2.71
N PHE A 36 26.49 0.24 3.55
CA PHE A 36 25.90 -0.84 4.32
C PHE A 36 25.07 -0.39 5.55
N THR A 37 25.20 0.88 5.94
CA THR A 37 24.53 1.48 7.10
C THR A 37 24.08 2.90 6.79
N ASP A 38 23.05 3.35 7.48
CA ASP A 38 22.62 4.76 7.47
C ASP A 38 23.43 5.60 8.49
N GLN A 39 24.00 4.95 9.51
CA GLN A 39 24.76 5.62 10.57
C GLN A 39 25.98 4.81 10.99
N LEU A 40 27.16 5.34 10.68
CA LEU A 40 28.43 4.79 11.14
C LEU A 40 28.79 5.38 12.52
N ASN A 41 28.66 4.59 13.59
CA ASN A 41 28.97 5.05 14.94
C ASN A 41 30.45 4.89 15.24
N VAL A 42 31.19 5.99 15.09
CA VAL A 42 32.65 6.05 15.28
C VAL A 42 32.99 6.45 16.70
N LEU A 43 33.94 5.76 17.34
CA LEU A 43 34.44 6.15 18.65
C LEU A 43 35.36 7.37 18.56
N GLN A 44 35.30 8.27 19.55
CA GLN A 44 35.93 9.60 19.53
C GLN A 44 37.45 9.59 19.34
N THR A 45 38.08 8.48 19.64
CA THR A 45 39.51 8.20 19.60
C THR A 45 40.01 7.74 18.23
N MET A 46 39.10 7.54 17.27
CA MET A 46 39.35 7.18 15.89
C MET A 46 38.71 8.17 14.91
N LYS A 47 39.46 8.55 13.87
CA LYS A 47 38.93 9.24 12.70
C LYS A 47 38.71 8.23 11.59
N ILE A 48 37.54 8.26 10.95
CA ILE A 48 37.21 7.41 9.81
C ILE A 48 36.88 8.29 8.61
N GLU A 49 37.41 7.93 7.44
CA GLU A 49 37.09 8.59 6.17
C GLU A 49 37.19 7.58 5.02
N VAL A 50 36.35 7.69 4.00
CA VAL A 50 36.54 6.96 2.75
C VAL A 50 37.64 7.69 1.97
N ALA A 51 38.75 7.00 1.71
CA ALA A 51 39.95 7.57 1.10
C ALA A 51 40.34 6.80 -0.16
N ASP A 52 41.26 7.36 -0.96
CA ASP A 52 41.90 6.61 -2.03
C ASP A 52 42.61 5.37 -1.46
N ASN A 53 42.50 4.26 -2.18
CA ASN A 53 43.14 3.01 -1.81
C ASN A 53 44.67 3.25 -1.71
N PRO A 54 45.30 2.98 -0.54
CA PRO A 54 46.73 3.23 -0.31
C PRO A 54 47.64 2.40 -1.21
N SER A 55 47.14 1.30 -1.78
CA SER A 55 47.90 0.42 -2.66
C SER A 55 46.97 -0.37 -3.57
N SER A 56 47.00 -0.10 -4.88
CA SER A 56 46.26 -0.88 -5.88
C SER A 56 46.96 -2.21 -6.24
N SER A 57 47.82 -2.74 -5.36
CA SER A 57 48.61 -3.94 -5.61
C SER A 57 48.11 -5.14 -4.80
N GLY A 58 48.06 -6.32 -5.43
CA GLY A 58 47.70 -7.58 -4.78
C GLY A 58 46.21 -7.94 -4.84
N ILE A 59 45.63 -8.28 -3.69
CA ILE A 59 44.27 -8.84 -3.56
C ILE A 59 43.17 -7.77 -3.63
N ASN A 60 43.50 -6.51 -3.31
CA ASN A 60 42.57 -5.39 -3.33
C ASN A 60 42.74 -4.58 -4.62
N GLY A 61 41.67 -4.50 -5.42
CA GLY A 61 41.63 -3.74 -6.68
C GLY A 61 40.75 -2.49 -6.63
N SER A 62 40.19 -2.16 -5.47
CA SER A 62 39.28 -1.04 -5.27
C SER A 62 40.02 0.29 -5.49
N LYS A 63 39.33 1.33 -5.93
CA LYS A 63 39.84 2.70 -6.00
C LYS A 63 39.75 3.39 -4.64
N LYS A 64 38.74 3.04 -3.84
CA LYS A 64 38.48 3.59 -2.51
C LYS A 64 38.60 2.51 -1.44
N ALA A 65 38.85 2.93 -0.21
CA ALA A 65 38.83 2.07 0.97
C ALA A 65 38.46 2.90 2.20
N LEU A 66 37.97 2.24 3.25
CA LEU A 66 37.66 2.93 4.50
C LEU A 66 38.93 3.05 5.34
N LYS A 67 39.40 4.28 5.52
CA LYS A 67 40.62 4.63 6.25
C LYS A 67 40.31 4.96 7.70
N PHE A 68 41.16 4.45 8.58
CA PHE A 68 41.13 4.69 10.02
C PHE A 68 42.40 5.41 10.42
N THR A 69 42.27 6.48 11.18
CA THR A 69 43.41 7.18 11.77
C THR A 69 43.18 7.31 13.27
N ARG A 70 44.07 6.71 14.06
CA ARG A 70 44.06 6.84 15.51
C ARG A 70 44.36 8.28 15.91
N ILE A 71 43.48 8.91 16.69
CA ILE A 71 43.63 10.33 17.07
C ILE A 71 44.48 10.45 18.35
N GLU A 72 44.28 9.54 19.29
CA GLU A 72 45.02 9.51 20.55
C GLU A 72 45.21 8.09 21.08
N LYS A 73 45.90 7.97 22.22
CA LYS A 73 46.01 6.71 22.95
C LYS A 73 44.65 6.37 23.54
N SER A 74 44.11 5.20 23.22
CA SER A 74 42.74 4.83 23.57
C SER A 74 42.62 3.39 24.09
N ALA A 75 41.39 3.00 24.42
CA ALA A 75 41.06 1.69 24.95
C ALA A 75 41.22 0.58 23.90
N GLU A 76 41.25 -0.67 24.36
CA GLU A 76 41.22 -1.85 23.49
C GLU A 76 40.06 -1.78 22.49
N TRP A 77 38.87 -1.33 22.93
CA TRP A 77 37.70 -1.26 22.05
C TRP A 77 37.65 0.06 21.26
N ASP A 78 38.41 0.17 20.16
CA ASP A 78 38.49 1.38 19.33
C ASP A 78 38.23 1.11 17.83
N GLY A 79 37.22 1.77 17.26
CA GLY A 79 36.75 1.52 15.91
C GLY A 79 35.36 2.08 15.65
N PHE A 80 34.55 1.39 14.85
CA PHE A 80 33.14 1.72 14.65
C PHE A 80 32.22 0.54 14.98
N TRP A 81 30.94 0.86 15.17
CA TRP A 81 29.84 -0.10 15.00
C TRP A 81 28.73 0.53 14.17
N ALA A 82 27.95 -0.29 13.49
CA ALA A 82 26.88 0.15 12.63
C ALA A 82 25.78 -0.90 12.53
N GLU A 83 24.54 -0.45 12.67
CA GLU A 83 23.37 -1.23 12.29
C GLU A 83 23.31 -1.31 10.77
N LEU A 84 23.06 -2.50 10.23
CA LEU A 84 22.81 -2.66 8.81
C LEU A 84 21.53 -1.88 8.44
N LYS A 85 21.47 -1.34 7.22
CA LYS A 85 20.28 -0.59 6.72
C LYS A 85 18.97 -1.32 7.05
N SER A 86 17.94 -0.55 7.40
CA SER A 86 16.66 -1.06 7.91
C SER A 86 16.14 -2.27 7.12
N GLY A 87 15.88 -3.37 7.82
CA GLY A 87 15.39 -4.63 7.24
C GLY A 87 16.47 -5.57 6.66
N LYS A 88 17.74 -5.16 6.57
CA LYS A 88 18.83 -6.06 6.16
C LYS A 88 19.41 -6.82 7.37
N THR A 89 19.21 -8.14 7.39
CA THR A 89 19.90 -9.06 8.30
C THR A 89 20.46 -10.22 7.51
N TYR A 90 21.71 -10.61 7.76
CA TYR A 90 22.34 -11.76 7.09
C TYR A 90 22.33 -12.97 8.01
N LYS A 91 21.81 -14.11 7.54
CA LYS A 91 21.65 -15.32 8.36
C LYS A 91 22.36 -16.54 7.78
N GLY A 92 22.97 -17.31 8.67
CA GLY A 92 23.57 -18.62 8.38
C GLY A 92 24.73 -18.59 7.39
N TYR A 93 25.62 -17.59 7.51
CA TYR A 93 26.93 -17.56 6.88
C TYR A 93 27.98 -18.08 7.87
N LYS A 94 28.96 -18.84 7.37
CA LYS A 94 29.99 -19.45 8.23
C LYS A 94 31.19 -18.55 8.50
N TYR A 95 31.50 -17.66 7.57
CA TYR A 95 32.71 -16.83 7.61
C TYR A 95 32.42 -15.37 7.22
N LEU A 96 33.14 -14.45 7.85
CA LEU A 96 33.28 -13.06 7.40
C LEU A 96 34.72 -12.85 6.93
N HIS A 97 34.89 -12.28 5.74
CA HIS A 97 36.16 -11.90 5.16
C HIS A 97 36.27 -10.38 5.15
N LEU A 98 37.47 -9.88 5.41
CA LEU A 98 37.77 -8.45 5.44
C LEU A 98 39.14 -8.23 4.82
N GLN A 99 39.23 -7.43 3.77
CA GLN A 99 40.53 -6.98 3.30
C GLN A 99 41.06 -5.92 4.25
N TYR A 100 42.30 -6.10 4.69
CA TYR A 100 42.93 -5.29 5.73
C TYR A 100 44.31 -4.83 5.28
N TYR A 101 44.59 -3.55 5.50
CA TYR A 101 45.89 -2.95 5.29
C TYR A 101 46.31 -2.23 6.56
N ARG A 102 47.55 -2.44 6.99
CA ARG A 102 48.12 -1.76 8.16
C ARG A 102 49.51 -1.20 7.86
N GLU A 103 49.77 -0.03 8.42
CA GLU A 103 51.10 0.60 8.38
C GLU A 103 51.95 0.20 9.59
N ASN A 104 51.31 -0.11 10.72
CA ASN A 104 51.98 -0.52 11.95
C ASN A 104 51.87 -2.05 12.13
N PRO A 105 52.98 -2.79 12.22
CA PRO A 105 52.98 -4.24 12.37
C PRO A 105 52.42 -4.73 13.71
N SER A 106 52.20 -3.84 14.68
CA SER A 106 51.50 -4.18 15.92
C SER A 106 49.99 -4.15 15.78
N SER A 107 49.43 -3.45 14.79
CA SER A 107 47.98 -3.31 14.60
C SER A 107 47.31 -4.65 14.30
N ILE A 108 46.23 -4.93 15.04
CA ILE A 108 45.40 -6.13 14.88
C ILE A 108 43.99 -5.67 14.52
N CYS A 109 43.27 -6.42 13.70
CA CYS A 109 41.85 -6.18 13.47
C CYS A 109 41.00 -7.14 14.33
N ARG A 110 39.97 -6.61 14.98
CA ARG A 110 38.94 -7.38 15.68
C ARG A 110 37.56 -7.00 15.15
N ILE A 111 36.61 -7.93 15.15
CA ILE A 111 35.22 -7.61 14.81
C ILE A 111 34.29 -7.85 15.99
N ASN A 112 33.12 -7.23 15.91
CA ASN A 112 31.98 -7.47 16.76
C ASN A 112 30.72 -7.61 15.91
N THR A 113 29.93 -8.63 16.18
CA THR A 113 28.67 -8.88 15.47
C THR A 113 27.55 -9.22 16.44
N LYS A 114 26.33 -8.80 16.11
CA LYS A 114 25.10 -9.24 16.78
C LYS A 114 23.90 -9.17 15.85
N ALA A 115 22.81 -9.86 16.19
CA ALA A 115 21.51 -9.63 15.55
C ALA A 115 20.97 -8.24 15.91
N SER A 116 20.12 -7.63 15.07
CA SER A 116 19.65 -6.24 15.23
C SER A 116 19.03 -5.95 16.60
N ASN A 117 18.43 -6.96 17.24
CA ASN A 117 17.75 -6.84 18.53
C ASN A 117 18.39 -7.67 19.67
N ALA A 118 19.59 -8.20 19.47
CA ALA A 118 20.27 -8.98 20.50
C ALA A 118 20.93 -8.08 21.55
N ALA A 119 20.85 -8.49 22.82
CA ALA A 119 21.50 -7.81 23.94
C ALA A 119 23.01 -8.10 23.99
N ASP A 120 23.41 -9.30 23.57
CA ASP A 120 24.79 -9.78 23.65
C ASP A 120 25.53 -9.60 22.32
N ASN A 121 26.78 -9.14 22.42
CA ASN A 121 27.71 -8.97 21.31
C ASN A 121 28.61 -10.21 21.19
N ASN A 122 28.96 -10.59 19.95
CA ASN A 122 29.99 -11.59 19.69
C ASN A 122 31.26 -10.89 19.20
N GLU A 123 32.30 -10.86 20.04
CA GLU A 123 33.59 -10.23 19.73
C GLU A 123 34.68 -11.30 19.54
N PHE A 124 35.39 -11.25 18.42
CA PHE A 124 36.44 -12.22 18.14
C PHE A 124 37.48 -11.73 17.12
N LEU A 125 38.67 -12.31 17.23
CA LEU A 125 39.82 -12.09 16.35
C LEU A 125 39.68 -12.91 15.06
N PRO A 126 40.42 -12.55 14.00
CA PRO A 126 40.51 -13.38 12.82
C PRO A 126 41.12 -14.75 13.17
N VAL A 127 40.79 -15.76 12.37
CA VAL A 127 41.29 -17.13 12.48
C VAL A 127 42.82 -17.16 12.49
N ASP A 128 43.43 -16.37 11.62
CA ASP A 128 44.87 -16.15 11.55
C ASP A 128 45.19 -14.69 11.85
N ALA A 129 46.24 -14.44 12.64
CA ALA A 129 46.67 -13.08 12.95
C ALA A 129 47.21 -12.36 11.70
N PRO A 130 46.99 -11.04 11.55
CA PRO A 130 47.53 -10.28 10.42
C PRO A 130 49.07 -10.32 10.42
N VAL A 131 49.66 -10.60 9.26
CA VAL A 131 51.12 -10.74 9.10
C VAL A 131 51.73 -9.74 8.14
N LYS A 132 50.94 -9.06 7.31
CA LYS A 132 51.45 -8.11 6.31
C LYS A 132 51.51 -6.69 6.85
N THR A 133 52.40 -5.87 6.31
CA THR A 133 52.51 -4.43 6.65
C THR A 133 52.89 -3.68 5.40
N GLY A 134 52.18 -2.59 5.10
CA GLY A 134 52.34 -1.88 3.83
C GLY A 134 51.74 -2.61 2.62
N GLU A 135 50.96 -3.67 2.85
CA GLU A 135 50.32 -4.48 1.82
C GLU A 135 48.95 -4.98 2.28
N TRP A 136 48.04 -5.24 1.34
CA TRP A 136 46.72 -5.83 1.62
C TRP A 136 46.83 -7.33 1.93
N GLU A 137 46.10 -7.76 2.96
CA GLU A 137 45.83 -9.16 3.30
C GLU A 137 44.34 -9.40 3.57
N SER A 138 43.87 -10.63 3.41
CA SER A 138 42.49 -11.00 3.69
C SER A 138 42.42 -11.63 5.07
N LEU A 139 41.70 -11.00 5.98
CA LEU A 139 41.39 -11.55 7.29
C LEU A 139 40.11 -12.37 7.20
N VAL A 140 40.10 -13.53 7.85
CA VAL A 140 38.96 -14.45 7.90
C VAL A 140 38.50 -14.57 9.33
N PHE A 141 37.21 -14.41 9.58
CA PHE A 141 36.57 -14.52 10.88
C PHE A 141 35.56 -15.68 10.85
N ASP A 142 35.67 -16.62 11.78
CA ASP A 142 34.83 -17.82 11.84
C ASP A 142 33.57 -17.53 12.67
N LEU A 143 32.47 -17.25 11.97
CA LEU A 143 31.17 -16.92 12.58
C LEU A 143 30.54 -18.15 13.23
N GLU A 144 30.67 -19.30 12.58
CA GLU A 144 30.10 -20.58 13.05
C GLU A 144 30.75 -21.02 14.37
N ALA A 145 32.07 -20.92 14.49
CA ALA A 145 32.79 -21.22 15.73
C ALA A 145 32.40 -20.32 16.91
N HIS A 146 31.83 -19.14 16.64
CA HIS A 146 31.37 -18.18 17.65
C HIS A 146 29.84 -18.15 17.80
N ASN A 147 29.13 -19.14 17.28
CA ASN A 147 27.65 -19.26 17.32
C ASN A 147 26.91 -18.05 16.75
N VAL A 148 27.51 -17.33 15.80
CA VAL A 148 26.86 -16.22 15.12
C VAL A 148 25.97 -16.78 14.01
N THR A 149 24.65 -16.78 14.25
CA THR A 149 23.66 -17.29 13.29
C THR A 149 23.00 -16.16 12.47
N GLU A 150 23.13 -14.92 12.94
CA GLU A 150 22.53 -13.71 12.37
C GLU A 150 23.40 -12.48 12.63
N ILE A 151 23.56 -11.64 11.61
CA ILE A 151 24.26 -10.36 11.68
C ILE A 151 23.29 -9.25 11.27
N GLY A 152 22.97 -8.38 12.22
CA GLY A 152 22.22 -7.14 12.04
C GLY A 152 23.01 -5.90 12.46
N VAL A 153 24.09 -6.08 13.22
CA VAL A 153 25.07 -5.05 13.57
C VAL A 153 26.47 -5.58 13.30
N ILE A 154 27.31 -4.74 12.71
CA ILE A 154 28.73 -5.00 12.50
C ILE A 154 29.56 -3.90 13.14
N GLY A 155 30.58 -4.30 13.90
CA GLY A 155 31.61 -3.42 14.41
C GLY A 155 32.99 -3.91 14.01
N VAL A 156 33.86 -2.98 13.66
CA VAL A 156 35.24 -3.28 13.24
C VAL A 156 36.19 -2.42 14.06
N GLN A 157 37.23 -3.07 14.55
CA GLN A 157 38.29 -2.48 15.35
C GLN A 157 39.62 -2.72 14.65
N PRO A 158 39.97 -1.87 13.68
CA PRO A 158 41.05 -2.16 12.76
C PRO A 158 42.43 -1.86 13.35
N ASP A 159 42.52 -1.44 14.61
CA ASP A 159 43.79 -1.27 15.34
C ASP A 159 43.62 -1.66 16.82
N PHE A 160 43.14 -2.87 17.07
CA PHE A 160 42.86 -3.48 18.38
C PHE A 160 44.15 -3.73 19.18
N VAL A 161 44.77 -2.68 19.73
CA VAL A 161 46.03 -2.73 20.49
C VAL A 161 46.07 -1.63 21.54
N ILE A 162 46.42 -1.96 22.79
CA ILE A 162 46.76 -0.97 23.83
C ILE A 162 48.16 -0.41 23.53
N ASP A 163 48.31 0.91 23.56
CA ASP A 163 49.59 1.65 23.46
C ASP A 163 50.12 1.96 22.04
N ASN A 164 49.33 1.79 20.98
CA ASN A 164 49.72 2.30 19.66
C ASN A 164 49.73 3.85 19.60
N VAL A 165 50.64 4.40 18.81
CA VAL A 165 50.86 5.85 18.69
C VAL A 165 49.71 6.55 17.97
N ALA A 166 49.37 7.76 18.43
CA ALA A 166 48.50 8.67 17.68
C ALA A 166 49.03 8.87 16.26
N GLY A 167 48.14 8.88 15.28
CA GLY A 167 48.45 8.92 13.86
C GLY A 167 48.63 7.55 13.21
N THR A 168 48.49 6.43 13.93
CA THR A 168 48.50 5.08 13.32
C THR A 168 47.35 4.97 12.32
N VAL A 169 47.67 4.52 11.09
CA VAL A 169 46.71 4.36 10.00
C VAL A 169 46.52 2.89 9.65
N THR A 170 45.26 2.50 9.50
CA THR A 170 44.85 1.22 8.93
C THR A 170 43.72 1.46 7.93
N TYR A 171 43.52 0.52 7.01
CA TYR A 171 42.44 0.56 6.05
C TYR A 171 41.74 -0.78 6.06
N ILE A 172 40.42 -0.74 5.85
CA ILE A 172 39.64 -1.95 5.57
C ILE A 172 38.91 -1.77 4.25
N ASP A 173 38.62 -2.90 3.62
CA ASP A 173 37.85 -2.95 2.39
C ASP A 173 37.20 -4.33 2.20
N ASN A 174 36.26 -4.44 1.26
CA ASN A 174 35.61 -5.69 0.84
C ASN A 174 35.16 -6.54 2.04
N ILE A 175 34.18 -6.04 2.79
CA ILE A 175 33.57 -6.80 3.87
C ILE A 175 32.66 -7.87 3.23
N VAL A 176 32.99 -9.15 3.32
CA VAL A 176 32.27 -10.22 2.62
C VAL A 176 31.80 -11.32 3.56
N LEU A 177 30.54 -11.72 3.47
CA LEU A 177 30.02 -12.93 4.11
C LEU A 177 30.08 -14.12 3.17
N SER A 178 30.53 -15.27 3.66
CA SER A 178 30.72 -16.47 2.86
C SER A 178 30.50 -17.75 3.67
N ASP A 179 30.08 -18.82 2.99
CA ASP A 179 30.13 -20.18 3.55
C ASP A 179 31.51 -20.84 3.39
N ARG A 180 32.45 -20.15 2.75
CA ARG A 180 33.79 -20.63 2.44
C ARG A 180 34.82 -19.99 3.37
N LYS A 181 35.73 -20.80 3.91
CA LYS A 181 36.85 -20.32 4.72
C LYS A 181 37.89 -19.52 3.93
N THR A 182 37.89 -19.62 2.60
CA THR A 182 38.76 -18.86 1.70
C THR A 182 37.93 -18.33 0.54
N LEU A 183 37.93 -17.00 0.32
CA LEU A 183 37.44 -16.42 -0.92
C LEU A 183 38.41 -16.78 -2.04
N SER A 184 37.87 -17.24 -3.17
CA SER A 184 38.69 -17.67 -4.29
C SER A 184 38.94 -16.51 -5.25
N ASP A 185 40.21 -16.20 -5.51
CA ASP A 185 40.61 -15.27 -6.58
C ASP A 185 40.38 -15.86 -7.98
N LYS A 186 39.98 -17.14 -8.08
CA LYS A 186 39.73 -17.78 -9.37
C LYS A 186 38.50 -17.16 -10.02
N PHE A 187 38.70 -16.66 -11.23
CA PHE A 187 37.64 -16.05 -12.04
C PHE A 187 36.38 -16.92 -12.12
N THR A 188 36.56 -18.24 -12.27
CA THR A 188 35.47 -19.22 -12.38
C THR A 188 34.61 -19.39 -11.12
N GLU A 189 35.04 -18.85 -9.99
CA GLU A 189 34.36 -18.95 -8.69
C GLU A 189 33.82 -17.60 -8.20
N GLN A 190 33.98 -16.53 -9.00
CA GLN A 190 33.41 -15.20 -8.75
C GLN A 190 31.96 -15.12 -9.27
N ILE A 191 31.16 -14.17 -8.77
CA ILE A 191 29.75 -13.98 -9.15
C ILE A 191 29.49 -12.49 -9.45
N PRO A 192 28.98 -12.10 -10.63
CA PRO A 192 28.48 -10.75 -10.85
C PRO A 192 27.33 -10.43 -9.89
N SER A 193 27.39 -9.28 -9.22
CA SER A 193 26.41 -8.85 -8.22
C SER A 193 25.81 -7.48 -8.57
N GLY A 194 24.78 -7.06 -7.83
CA GLY A 194 24.09 -5.79 -8.09
C GLY A 194 23.32 -5.75 -9.40
N LEU A 195 22.91 -6.91 -9.95
CA LEU A 195 22.10 -6.96 -11.15
C LEU A 195 20.72 -6.34 -10.88
N GLU A 196 20.39 -5.28 -11.60
CA GLU A 196 19.13 -4.55 -11.46
C GLU A 196 18.56 -4.12 -12.81
N VAL A 197 17.28 -3.72 -12.80
CA VAL A 197 16.57 -3.19 -13.97
C VAL A 197 16.55 -1.68 -13.87
N THR A 198 17.18 -1.00 -14.83
CA THR A 198 17.27 0.47 -14.86
C THR A 198 16.17 1.12 -15.67
N SER A 199 15.61 0.43 -16.66
CA SER A 199 14.47 0.92 -17.44
C SER A 199 13.61 -0.20 -18.02
N ARG A 200 12.32 0.08 -18.23
CA ARG A 200 11.34 -0.83 -18.84
C ARG A 200 10.70 -0.16 -20.04
N GLY A 201 10.85 -0.77 -21.22
CA GLY A 201 10.19 -0.37 -22.45
C GLY A 201 9.14 -1.40 -22.89
N VAL A 202 8.45 -1.08 -23.99
CA VAL A 202 7.42 -1.96 -24.56
C VAL A 202 8.04 -3.25 -25.10
N ASN A 203 9.24 -3.19 -25.69
CA ASN A 203 9.92 -4.36 -26.28
C ASN A 203 11.38 -4.46 -25.84
N SER A 204 11.72 -3.79 -24.73
CA SER A 204 13.10 -3.73 -24.25
C SER A 204 13.20 -3.59 -22.73
N ILE A 205 14.29 -4.10 -22.17
CA ILE A 205 14.66 -3.96 -20.75
C ILE A 205 16.11 -3.49 -20.69
N SER A 206 16.39 -2.46 -19.89
CA SER A 206 17.76 -2.04 -19.57
C SER A 206 18.19 -2.59 -18.22
N LEU A 207 19.43 -3.10 -18.16
CA LEU A 207 20.04 -3.75 -17.01
C LEU A 207 21.38 -3.10 -16.69
N SER A 208 21.75 -3.07 -15.41
CA SER A 208 23.08 -2.74 -14.90
C SER A 208 23.53 -3.76 -13.86
N TRP A 209 24.84 -3.91 -13.68
CA TRP A 209 25.44 -4.75 -12.64
C TRP A 209 26.84 -4.24 -12.27
N MET A 210 27.45 -4.84 -11.24
CA MET A 210 28.81 -4.49 -10.82
C MET A 210 29.86 -5.33 -11.57
N SER A 211 31.00 -4.70 -11.90
CA SER A 211 32.10 -5.40 -12.56
C SER A 211 32.81 -6.35 -11.60
N ILE A 212 33.28 -7.50 -12.10
CA ILE A 212 34.16 -8.40 -11.33
C ILE A 212 35.61 -8.38 -11.85
N LYS A 213 36.57 -8.78 -11.01
CA LYS A 213 38.00 -8.68 -11.32
C LYS A 213 38.41 -9.62 -12.44
N GLY A 214 39.02 -9.08 -13.49
CA GLY A 214 39.51 -9.84 -14.64
C GLY A 214 38.46 -10.09 -15.73
N ALA A 215 37.23 -9.59 -15.56
CA ALA A 215 36.21 -9.64 -16.60
C ALA A 215 36.60 -8.75 -17.80
N THR A 216 36.48 -9.30 -19.00
CA THR A 216 36.63 -8.59 -20.29
C THR A 216 35.31 -8.49 -21.05
N GLY A 217 34.29 -9.25 -20.61
CA GLY A 217 32.93 -9.15 -21.11
C GLY A 217 31.95 -9.93 -20.25
N TYR A 218 30.69 -9.90 -20.66
CA TYR A 218 29.56 -10.49 -19.96
C TYR A 218 28.63 -11.18 -20.95
N GLU A 219 28.10 -12.33 -20.55
CA GLU A 219 27.01 -13.06 -21.17
C GLU A 219 25.73 -12.81 -20.38
N ILE A 220 24.65 -12.48 -21.08
CA ILE A 220 23.36 -12.21 -20.49
C ILE A 220 22.42 -13.34 -20.89
N TYR A 221 21.79 -13.94 -19.89
CA TYR A 221 20.85 -15.04 -20.05
C TYR A 221 19.44 -14.56 -19.77
N ILE A 222 18.48 -15.13 -20.49
CA ILE A 222 17.06 -14.85 -20.33
C ILE A 222 16.36 -16.14 -19.90
N ASP A 223 15.45 -16.05 -18.95
CA ASP A 223 14.56 -17.12 -18.50
C ASP A 223 15.25 -18.44 -18.09
N GLY A 224 16.52 -18.35 -17.69
CA GLY A 224 17.34 -19.51 -17.31
C GLY A 224 17.82 -20.36 -18.50
N ASP A 225 17.78 -19.83 -19.72
CA ASP A 225 18.27 -20.51 -20.91
C ASP A 225 19.75 -20.92 -20.77
N SER A 226 20.12 -22.05 -21.39
CA SER A 226 21.50 -22.53 -21.35
C SER A 226 22.46 -21.77 -22.26
N ASN A 227 21.93 -20.97 -23.19
CA ASN A 227 22.70 -20.17 -24.13
C ASN A 227 22.51 -18.67 -23.80
N PRO A 228 23.56 -17.86 -23.90
CA PRO A 228 23.42 -16.42 -23.71
C PRO A 228 22.55 -15.83 -24.82
N TYR A 229 21.65 -14.93 -24.43
CA TYR A 229 20.83 -14.15 -25.35
C TYR A 229 21.70 -13.13 -26.10
N THR A 230 22.62 -12.47 -25.39
CA THR A 230 23.58 -11.52 -25.95
C THR A 230 24.84 -11.43 -25.09
N THR A 231 25.87 -10.79 -25.64
CA THR A 231 27.09 -10.44 -24.92
C THR A 231 27.35 -8.94 -24.95
N THR A 232 28.09 -8.44 -23.96
CA THR A 232 28.52 -7.04 -23.87
C THR A 232 29.88 -6.94 -23.18
N SER A 233 30.65 -5.90 -23.47
CA SER A 233 31.88 -5.58 -22.72
C SER A 233 31.64 -4.61 -21.56
N ALA A 234 30.46 -3.99 -21.50
CA ALA A 234 30.07 -3.06 -20.46
C ALA A 234 29.36 -3.79 -19.30
N THR A 235 29.23 -3.12 -18.17
CA THR A 235 28.44 -3.58 -17.01
C THR A 235 26.98 -3.12 -17.09
N GLU A 236 26.51 -2.86 -18.30
CA GLU A 236 25.15 -2.47 -18.62
C GLU A 236 24.78 -3.02 -20.00
N ALA A 237 23.48 -3.26 -20.20
CA ALA A 237 22.94 -3.66 -21.48
C ALA A 237 21.47 -3.28 -21.62
N THR A 238 21.06 -2.94 -22.84
CA THR A 238 19.64 -2.86 -23.21
C THR A 238 19.28 -4.05 -24.08
N ILE A 239 18.42 -4.91 -23.55
CA ILE A 239 17.94 -6.12 -24.21
C ILE A 239 16.69 -5.75 -25.02
N GLY A 240 16.77 -5.82 -26.34
CA GLY A 240 15.65 -5.56 -27.25
C GLY A 240 15.03 -6.83 -27.82
N ASN A 241 14.03 -6.66 -28.71
CA ASN A 241 13.24 -7.73 -29.35
C ASN A 241 12.47 -8.62 -28.37
N LEU A 242 12.06 -8.04 -27.24
CA LEU A 242 11.19 -8.71 -26.27
C LEU A 242 9.72 -8.51 -26.66
N ASP A 243 8.86 -9.45 -26.28
CA ASP A 243 7.42 -9.33 -26.43
C ASP A 243 6.89 -8.24 -25.49
N SER A 244 5.86 -7.52 -25.93
CA SER A 244 5.19 -6.50 -25.13
C SER A 244 4.34 -7.12 -24.02
N PHE A 245 4.32 -6.45 -22.87
CA PHE A 245 3.55 -6.87 -21.69
C PHE A 245 3.79 -8.33 -21.32
N ASN A 246 5.06 -8.73 -21.28
CA ASN A 246 5.51 -10.08 -20.94
C ASN A 246 6.51 -10.05 -19.78
N VAL A 247 6.66 -11.16 -19.09
CA VAL A 247 7.57 -11.30 -17.93
C VAL A 247 8.83 -12.05 -18.31
N TYR A 248 9.95 -11.63 -17.71
CA TYR A 248 11.29 -12.14 -17.98
C TYR A 248 12.11 -12.26 -16.70
N SER A 249 13.05 -13.20 -16.68
CA SER A 249 14.15 -13.22 -15.71
C SER A 249 15.48 -13.03 -16.42
N PHE A 250 16.35 -12.17 -15.90
CA PHE A 250 17.69 -11.96 -16.45
C PHE A 250 18.76 -12.38 -15.46
N SER A 251 19.82 -13.02 -15.94
CA SER A 251 21.03 -13.29 -15.17
C SER A 251 22.26 -13.03 -16.01
N VAL A 252 23.39 -12.79 -15.34
CA VAL A 252 24.64 -12.39 -16.00
C VAL A 252 25.79 -13.29 -15.55
N GLN A 253 26.67 -13.63 -16.49
CA GLN A 253 27.92 -14.33 -16.24
C GLN A 253 29.07 -13.53 -16.86
N ALA A 254 30.16 -13.36 -16.13
CA ALA A 254 31.34 -12.67 -16.66
C ALA A 254 32.23 -13.64 -17.44
N ILE A 255 32.96 -13.10 -18.42
CA ILE A 255 33.98 -13.78 -19.21
C ILE A 255 35.32 -13.04 -19.04
N ASN A 256 36.43 -13.76 -18.88
CA ASN A 256 37.77 -13.16 -18.82
C ASN A 256 38.51 -13.21 -20.16
N GLY A 257 39.71 -12.66 -20.21
CA GLY A 257 40.55 -12.65 -21.43
C GLY A 257 40.96 -14.03 -21.96
N GLU A 258 40.83 -15.08 -21.15
CA GLU A 258 41.12 -16.47 -21.51
C GLU A 258 39.87 -17.24 -21.97
N GLY A 259 38.69 -16.61 -21.90
CA GLY A 259 37.41 -17.22 -22.24
C GLY A 259 36.81 -18.09 -21.14
N GLU A 260 37.37 -18.06 -19.93
CA GLU A 260 36.75 -18.69 -18.76
C GLU A 260 35.51 -17.92 -18.34
N LYS A 261 34.57 -18.60 -17.68
CA LYS A 261 33.30 -18.02 -17.22
C LYS A 261 33.21 -18.05 -15.71
N SER A 262 32.72 -16.96 -15.12
CA SER A 262 32.39 -16.87 -13.69
C SER A 262 31.20 -17.76 -13.33
N LEU A 263 30.75 -17.77 -12.07
CA LEU A 263 29.41 -18.24 -11.74
C LEU A 263 28.36 -17.21 -12.24
N THR A 264 27.12 -17.67 -12.38
CA THR A 264 25.98 -16.84 -12.81
C THR A 264 25.42 -16.03 -11.63
N SER A 265 25.05 -14.78 -11.88
CA SER A 265 24.38 -13.93 -10.90
C SER A 265 23.04 -14.50 -10.44
N GLU A 266 22.56 -14.06 -9.28
CA GLU A 266 21.13 -14.20 -8.95
C GLU A 266 20.29 -13.50 -10.05
N PRO A 267 19.13 -14.07 -10.41
CA PRO A 267 18.30 -13.50 -11.45
C PRO A 267 17.52 -12.28 -10.94
N VAL A 268 17.36 -11.28 -11.81
CA VAL A 268 16.38 -10.20 -11.64
C VAL A 268 15.12 -10.52 -12.43
N TYR A 269 13.94 -10.31 -11.83
CA TYR A 269 12.64 -10.57 -12.46
C TYR A 269 11.98 -9.25 -12.84
N THR A 270 11.43 -9.17 -14.04
CA THR A 270 10.83 -7.93 -14.56
C THR A 270 9.78 -8.20 -15.63
N ALA A 271 9.15 -7.14 -16.10
CA ALA A 271 8.21 -7.19 -17.21
C ALA A 271 8.44 -6.04 -18.19
N THR A 272 8.26 -6.31 -19.48
CA THR A 272 8.06 -5.27 -20.48
C THR A 272 6.69 -4.61 -20.28
N THR A 273 6.55 -3.38 -20.75
CA THR A 273 5.27 -2.65 -20.70
C THR A 273 4.41 -2.94 -21.94
N GLU A 274 3.14 -2.59 -21.89
CA GLU A 274 2.31 -2.39 -23.10
C GLU A 274 2.19 -0.90 -23.40
N THR A 275 1.77 -0.57 -24.62
CA THR A 275 1.38 0.80 -24.94
C THR A 275 0.08 1.18 -24.23
N LYS A 276 -0.11 2.48 -24.00
CA LYS A 276 -1.37 3.02 -23.46
C LYS A 276 -2.59 2.60 -24.29
N ALA A 277 -2.47 2.57 -25.62
CA ALA A 277 -3.56 2.20 -26.51
C ALA A 277 -3.97 0.73 -26.36
N GLU A 278 -3.01 -0.18 -26.18
CA GLU A 278 -3.27 -1.60 -25.92
C GLU A 278 -3.93 -1.79 -24.55
N LYS A 279 -3.39 -1.12 -23.51
CA LYS A 279 -3.99 -1.13 -22.17
C LYS A 279 -5.43 -0.62 -22.20
N ASP A 280 -5.65 0.54 -22.84
CA ASP A 280 -6.97 1.16 -22.95
C ASP A 280 -7.98 0.26 -23.67
N ALA A 281 -7.55 -0.45 -24.72
CA ALA A 281 -8.40 -1.41 -25.42
C ALA A 281 -8.76 -2.63 -24.55
N ARG A 282 -7.78 -3.17 -23.81
CA ARG A 282 -7.97 -4.33 -22.92
C ARG A 282 -8.83 -4.00 -21.71
N MET A 283 -8.62 -2.84 -21.11
CA MET A 283 -9.35 -2.33 -19.94
C MET A 283 -10.70 -1.67 -20.28
N GLY A 284 -10.97 -1.38 -21.55
CA GLY A 284 -12.15 -0.62 -21.97
C GLY A 284 -13.48 -1.19 -21.47
N TRP A 285 -13.64 -2.52 -21.51
CA TRP A 285 -14.87 -3.16 -20.99
C TRP A 285 -15.00 -2.99 -19.46
N TRP A 286 -13.89 -3.01 -18.73
CA TRP A 286 -13.88 -2.94 -17.28
C TRP A 286 -14.18 -1.50 -16.82
N ARG A 287 -13.65 -0.50 -17.53
CA ARG A 287 -13.98 0.92 -17.30
C ARG A 287 -15.43 1.25 -17.66
N GLU A 288 -16.02 0.55 -18.63
CA GLU A 288 -17.46 0.66 -18.91
C GLU A 288 -18.31 0.02 -17.81
N ALA A 289 -17.83 -1.08 -17.21
CA ALA A 289 -18.62 -1.95 -16.35
C ALA A 289 -19.13 -1.29 -15.07
N ARG A 290 -18.24 -0.60 -14.33
CA ARG A 290 -18.48 0.09 -13.04
C ARG A 290 -19.01 -0.73 -11.87
N PHE A 291 -19.73 -1.83 -12.11
CA PHE A 291 -20.39 -2.61 -11.07
C PHE A 291 -20.31 -4.11 -11.37
N GLY A 292 -19.87 -4.89 -10.38
CA GLY A 292 -19.68 -6.34 -10.47
C GLY A 292 -20.18 -7.10 -9.25
N MET A 293 -20.38 -8.41 -9.41
CA MET A 293 -20.69 -9.34 -8.34
C MET A 293 -19.42 -10.05 -7.88
N PHE A 294 -19.12 -10.03 -6.59
CA PHE A 294 -18.17 -10.96 -5.98
C PHE A 294 -18.95 -12.13 -5.35
N ILE A 295 -18.37 -13.32 -5.37
CA ILE A 295 -18.92 -14.50 -4.72
C ILE A 295 -17.81 -15.20 -3.94
N HIS A 296 -17.95 -15.22 -2.61
CA HIS A 296 -17.14 -16.06 -1.72
C HIS A 296 -17.93 -17.31 -1.35
N TRP A 297 -17.61 -18.40 -2.04
CA TRP A 297 -18.27 -19.68 -1.86
C TRP A 297 -17.25 -20.82 -1.87
N GLY A 298 -17.36 -21.70 -0.88
CA GLY A 298 -16.45 -22.82 -0.67
C GLY A 298 -16.86 -23.62 0.56
N PRO A 299 -16.10 -24.66 0.94
CA PRO A 299 -16.43 -25.54 2.06
C PRO A 299 -16.76 -24.82 3.37
N TYR A 300 -16.10 -23.70 3.67
CA TYR A 300 -16.38 -22.88 4.85
C TYR A 300 -17.85 -22.44 4.96
N ALA A 301 -18.59 -22.32 3.86
CA ALA A 301 -20.02 -22.00 3.88
C ALA A 301 -20.86 -23.06 4.61
N ALA A 302 -20.39 -24.31 4.71
CA ALA A 302 -21.05 -25.37 5.47
C ALA A 302 -20.93 -25.21 6.98
N LEU A 303 -19.91 -24.48 7.44
CA LEU A 303 -19.78 -24.09 8.84
C LEU A 303 -20.62 -22.84 9.16
N ALA A 304 -21.02 -22.07 8.13
CA ALA A 304 -21.88 -20.90 8.25
C ALA A 304 -21.40 -19.88 9.31
N GLY A 305 -20.08 -19.68 9.41
CA GLY A 305 -19.48 -18.78 10.38
C GLY A 305 -19.56 -19.26 11.83
N HIS A 306 -19.95 -20.52 12.08
CA HIS A 306 -20.04 -21.14 13.40
C HIS A 306 -19.19 -22.40 13.50
N TYR A 307 -18.55 -22.64 14.64
CA TYR A 307 -17.81 -23.88 14.86
C TYR A 307 -17.87 -24.37 16.30
N THR A 308 -18.12 -25.68 16.41
CA THR A 308 -17.96 -26.49 17.61
C THR A 308 -17.16 -27.73 17.23
N GLY A 309 -16.05 -27.99 17.92
CA GLY A 309 -15.17 -29.10 17.53
C GLY A 309 -13.78 -29.03 18.12
N PRO A 310 -12.90 -29.99 17.79
CA PRO A 310 -11.52 -29.97 18.23
C PRO A 310 -10.77 -28.78 17.62
N THR A 311 -9.79 -28.27 18.35
CA THR A 311 -8.91 -27.16 17.92
C THR A 311 -7.47 -27.46 18.31
N LEU A 312 -6.54 -26.89 17.56
CA LEU A 312 -5.11 -26.88 17.90
C LEU A 312 -4.73 -25.69 18.82
N LEU A 313 -5.68 -24.81 19.12
CA LEU A 313 -5.48 -23.71 20.06
C LEU A 313 -5.25 -24.22 21.49
N ASN A 314 -4.25 -23.64 22.14
CA ASN A 314 -4.13 -23.71 23.60
C ASN A 314 -5.14 -22.77 24.26
N MET A 315 -5.51 -23.08 25.50
CA MET A 315 -6.31 -22.16 26.31
C MET A 315 -5.60 -20.82 26.46
N ASP A 316 -6.32 -19.74 26.19
CA ASP A 316 -5.87 -18.37 26.27
C ASP A 316 -6.99 -17.55 26.93
N ALA A 317 -6.63 -16.69 27.89
CA ALA A 317 -7.59 -15.80 28.56
C ALA A 317 -8.32 -14.88 27.56
N ASN A 318 -7.72 -14.60 26.41
CA ASN A 318 -8.30 -13.80 25.33
C ASN A 318 -9.17 -14.62 24.36
N LYS A 319 -9.27 -15.94 24.55
CA LYS A 319 -10.05 -16.86 23.69
C LYS A 319 -11.02 -17.67 24.56
N PRO A 320 -12.07 -17.03 25.11
CA PRO A 320 -12.97 -17.65 26.09
C PRO A 320 -13.79 -18.82 25.52
N TYR A 321 -13.79 -19.00 24.19
CA TYR A 321 -14.44 -20.08 23.48
C TYR A 321 -13.60 -21.38 23.39
N VAL A 322 -12.35 -21.38 23.89
CA VAL A 322 -11.47 -22.56 23.95
C VAL A 322 -11.56 -23.23 25.34
N THR A 323 -11.93 -24.51 25.39
CA THR A 323 -12.01 -25.28 26.65
C THR A 323 -10.74 -26.06 26.96
N ARG A 324 -10.65 -26.59 28.19
CA ARG A 324 -9.46 -27.25 28.75
C ARG A 324 -9.01 -28.51 28.01
N ASN A 325 -9.82 -29.00 27.07
CA ASN A 325 -9.59 -30.23 26.36
C ASN A 325 -9.20 -30.04 24.88
N GLY A 326 -8.81 -28.82 24.46
CA GLY A 326 -8.50 -28.54 23.06
C GLY A 326 -9.76 -28.59 22.18
N TRP A 327 -10.85 -28.03 22.70
CA TRP A 327 -12.17 -28.03 22.07
C TRP A 327 -12.76 -26.63 22.05
N ILE A 328 -13.42 -26.27 20.95
CA ILE A 328 -14.21 -25.05 20.78
C ILE A 328 -15.66 -25.41 21.08
N ASP A 329 -16.24 -24.75 22.08
CA ASP A 329 -17.66 -24.99 22.42
C ASP A 329 -18.58 -24.21 21.48
N ASP A 330 -18.31 -22.92 21.26
CA ASP A 330 -19.25 -22.03 20.59
C ASP A 330 -18.55 -20.79 19.99
N TYR A 331 -17.99 -20.92 18.78
CA TYR A 331 -17.34 -19.81 18.06
C TYR A 331 -18.23 -19.26 16.94
N TYR A 332 -18.34 -17.94 16.84
CA TYR A 332 -18.96 -17.21 15.73
C TYR A 332 -17.96 -16.26 15.06
N SER A 333 -18.04 -16.08 13.73
CA SER A 333 -17.22 -15.14 12.94
C SER A 333 -17.79 -13.70 12.87
N CYS A 334 -18.92 -13.47 13.53
CA CYS A 334 -19.62 -12.19 13.54
C CYS A 334 -19.73 -11.62 14.96
N TYR A 335 -20.22 -10.39 15.05
CA TYR A 335 -20.62 -9.82 16.33
C TYR A 335 -21.81 -10.61 16.91
N PRO A 336 -21.72 -11.08 18.16
CA PRO A 336 -22.88 -11.56 18.91
C PRO A 336 -23.98 -10.49 18.95
N GLU A 337 -25.25 -10.89 18.89
CA GLU A 337 -26.39 -9.96 18.92
C GLU A 337 -26.36 -9.04 20.16
N ASP A 338 -25.94 -9.59 21.31
CA ASP A 338 -25.82 -8.83 22.55
C ASP A 338 -24.75 -7.74 22.51
N TRP A 339 -23.84 -7.74 21.52
CA TRP A 339 -22.81 -6.71 21.32
C TRP A 339 -23.26 -5.60 20.37
N ILE A 340 -24.46 -5.68 19.82
CA ILE A 340 -24.98 -4.74 18.83
C ILE A 340 -26.13 -3.94 19.45
N ASN A 341 -26.17 -2.63 19.21
CA ASN A 341 -27.27 -1.76 19.58
C ASN A 341 -28.46 -1.91 18.61
N SER A 342 -29.64 -1.43 19.00
CA SER A 342 -30.83 -1.47 18.14
C SER A 342 -30.69 -0.66 16.84
N ASP A 343 -29.74 0.28 16.79
CA ASP A 343 -29.41 1.08 15.61
C ASP A 343 -28.30 0.46 14.74
N GLY A 344 -27.76 -0.70 15.13
CA GLY A 344 -26.69 -1.41 14.43
C GLY A 344 -25.26 -1.00 14.79
N SER A 345 -25.09 0.00 15.67
CA SER A 345 -23.77 0.37 16.22
C SER A 345 -23.24 -0.68 17.20
N ILE A 346 -21.93 -0.77 17.34
CA ILE A 346 -21.28 -1.74 18.23
C ILE A 346 -21.26 -1.17 19.65
N LYS A 347 -21.59 -2.00 20.64
CA LYS A 347 -21.55 -1.62 22.06
C LYS A 347 -20.12 -1.46 22.55
N ILE A 348 -19.95 -0.61 23.55
CA ILE A 348 -18.69 -0.45 24.28
C ILE A 348 -18.53 -1.61 25.25
N ASP A 349 -17.41 -2.32 25.15
CA ASP A 349 -16.98 -3.32 26.10
C ASP A 349 -16.65 -2.63 27.44
N PRO A 350 -17.36 -2.95 28.53
CA PRO A 350 -17.13 -2.33 29.83
C PRO A 350 -15.74 -2.64 30.42
N ALA A 351 -15.07 -3.69 29.97
CA ALA A 351 -13.73 -4.04 30.44
C ALA A 351 -12.63 -3.17 29.81
N THR A 352 -12.77 -2.81 28.54
CA THR A 352 -11.75 -2.09 27.77
C THR A 352 -12.08 -0.61 27.54
N GLY A 353 -13.35 -0.23 27.65
CA GLY A 353 -13.83 1.12 27.32
C GLY A 353 -13.84 1.43 25.82
N LYS A 354 -13.67 0.40 24.97
CA LYS A 354 -13.70 0.50 23.50
C LYS A 354 -14.88 -0.29 22.93
N GLU A 355 -15.25 -0.05 21.68
CA GLU A 355 -16.21 -0.92 20.99
C GLU A 355 -15.73 -2.38 21.01
N TYR A 356 -16.67 -3.32 21.11
CA TYR A 356 -16.34 -4.73 20.93
C TYR A 356 -15.60 -4.93 19.60
N GLU A 357 -14.56 -5.75 19.63
CA GLU A 357 -13.85 -6.13 18.42
C GLU A 357 -14.57 -7.30 17.76
N ARG A 358 -14.67 -7.24 16.43
CA ARG A 358 -15.17 -8.38 15.67
C ARG A 358 -14.18 -9.53 15.75
N ARG A 359 -14.70 -10.75 15.69
CA ARG A 359 -13.89 -11.94 15.39
C ARG A 359 -13.53 -11.96 13.89
N GLY A 360 -12.77 -12.97 13.46
CA GLY A 360 -12.37 -13.10 12.06
C GLY A 360 -13.51 -13.48 11.12
N TYR A 361 -13.23 -13.58 9.82
CA TYR A 361 -14.25 -13.84 8.81
C TYR A 361 -14.70 -15.31 8.75
N ALA A 362 -15.91 -15.57 8.27
CA ALA A 362 -16.46 -16.94 8.17
C ALA A 362 -15.58 -17.88 7.33
N GLU A 363 -15.03 -17.38 6.22
CA GLU A 363 -14.11 -18.12 5.35
C GLU A 363 -12.69 -18.28 5.94
N TRP A 364 -12.39 -17.56 7.02
CA TRP A 364 -11.17 -17.67 7.82
C TRP A 364 -11.32 -18.56 9.06
N ILE A 365 -12.51 -19.12 9.31
CA ILE A 365 -12.79 -19.89 10.52
C ILE A 365 -11.81 -21.04 10.76
N MET A 366 -11.35 -21.72 9.69
CA MET A 366 -10.33 -22.78 9.79
C MET A 366 -9.06 -22.27 10.47
N PHE A 367 -8.62 -21.07 10.10
CA PHE A 367 -7.45 -20.39 10.62
C PHE A 367 -7.71 -19.83 12.02
N ASP A 368 -8.79 -19.08 12.20
CA ASP A 368 -9.09 -18.35 13.44
C ASP A 368 -9.19 -19.26 14.66
N VAL A 369 -9.83 -20.41 14.49
CA VAL A 369 -9.96 -21.41 15.55
C VAL A 369 -9.08 -22.63 15.34
N GLN A 370 -8.11 -22.57 14.42
CA GLN A 370 -7.11 -23.61 14.15
C GLN A 370 -7.71 -25.02 14.08
N ILE A 371 -8.75 -25.17 13.25
CA ILE A 371 -9.43 -26.45 13.04
C ILE A 371 -8.42 -27.45 12.47
N PRO A 372 -8.23 -28.65 13.05
CA PRO A 372 -7.37 -29.68 12.48
C PRO A 372 -7.80 -29.99 11.03
N ARG A 373 -6.85 -30.13 10.10
CA ARG A 373 -7.14 -30.28 8.65
C ARG A 373 -8.12 -31.41 8.34
N ASP A 374 -7.94 -32.57 8.97
CA ASP A 374 -8.84 -33.71 8.78
C ASP A 374 -10.25 -33.47 9.34
N GLU A 375 -10.36 -32.68 10.40
CA GLU A 375 -11.66 -32.27 10.92
C GLU A 375 -12.33 -31.24 10.00
N TYR A 376 -11.57 -30.24 9.51
CA TYR A 376 -12.10 -29.26 8.57
C TYR A 376 -12.64 -29.93 7.30
N LYS A 377 -11.86 -30.85 6.70
CA LYS A 377 -12.31 -31.64 5.55
C LYS A 377 -13.57 -32.46 5.90
N ARG A 378 -13.61 -33.09 7.07
CA ARG A 378 -14.77 -33.90 7.50
C ARG A 378 -16.04 -33.09 7.67
N GLN A 379 -16.00 -31.92 8.31
CA GLN A 379 -17.20 -31.11 8.54
C GLN A 379 -17.53 -30.21 7.34
N ALA A 380 -16.59 -29.34 6.97
CA ALA A 380 -16.82 -28.29 5.99
C ALA A 380 -17.01 -28.86 4.57
N CYS A 381 -16.12 -29.77 4.14
CA CYS A 381 -16.21 -30.31 2.78
C CYS A 381 -17.37 -31.29 2.62
N ALA A 382 -17.69 -32.10 3.64
CA ALA A 382 -18.84 -33.02 3.58
C ALA A 382 -20.18 -32.25 3.55
N GLY A 383 -20.30 -31.17 4.32
CA GLY A 383 -21.49 -30.32 4.37
C GLY A 383 -21.69 -29.43 3.13
N PHE A 384 -20.65 -29.26 2.29
CA PHE A 384 -20.72 -28.49 1.06
C PHE A 384 -21.32 -29.32 -0.09
N THR A 385 -22.64 -29.22 -0.28
CA THR A 385 -23.38 -30.09 -1.21
C THR A 385 -23.60 -29.50 -2.59
N ALA A 386 -23.65 -28.17 -2.72
CA ALA A 386 -24.05 -27.48 -3.95
C ALA A 386 -25.40 -27.98 -4.55
N SER A 387 -26.30 -28.50 -3.71
CA SER A 387 -27.53 -29.19 -4.13
C SER A 387 -28.62 -28.25 -4.66
N ALA A 388 -28.66 -26.99 -4.22
CA ALA A 388 -29.52 -25.92 -4.70
C ALA A 388 -28.82 -24.97 -5.70
N TYR A 389 -27.55 -25.23 -6.02
CA TYR A 389 -26.75 -24.38 -6.91
C TYR A 389 -27.34 -24.29 -8.32
N ASN A 390 -27.75 -23.08 -8.69
CA ASN A 390 -28.30 -22.74 -10.00
C ASN A 390 -27.58 -21.52 -10.61
N PRO A 391 -26.57 -21.73 -11.47
CA PRO A 391 -25.79 -20.63 -12.06
C PRO A 391 -26.63 -19.70 -12.94
N ALA A 392 -27.71 -20.20 -13.56
CA ALA A 392 -28.58 -19.36 -14.39
C ALA A 392 -29.31 -18.32 -13.54
N GLU A 393 -29.78 -18.69 -12.35
CA GLU A 393 -30.42 -17.74 -11.43
C GLU A 393 -29.41 -16.76 -10.82
N TRP A 394 -28.20 -17.22 -10.47
CA TRP A 394 -27.13 -16.33 -10.00
C TRP A 394 -26.80 -15.25 -11.05
N VAL A 395 -26.58 -15.67 -12.29
CA VAL A 395 -26.27 -14.78 -13.41
C VAL A 395 -27.43 -13.84 -13.73
N LYS A 396 -28.67 -14.34 -13.68
CA LYS A 396 -29.87 -13.52 -13.87
C LYS A 396 -29.96 -12.43 -12.81
N MET A 397 -29.79 -12.76 -11.53
CA MET A 397 -29.83 -11.78 -10.45
C MET A 397 -28.72 -10.73 -10.59
N ALA A 398 -27.49 -11.13 -10.95
CA ALA A 398 -26.39 -10.20 -11.23
C ALA A 398 -26.75 -9.23 -12.38
N LYS A 399 -27.23 -9.78 -13.50
CA LYS A 399 -27.60 -8.99 -14.68
C LYS A 399 -28.75 -8.02 -14.39
N GLU A 400 -29.78 -8.48 -13.69
CA GLU A 400 -30.94 -7.66 -13.31
C GLU A 400 -30.53 -6.54 -12.35
N ALA A 401 -29.65 -6.82 -11.39
CA ALA A 401 -29.06 -5.81 -10.50
C ALA A 401 -28.14 -4.81 -11.21
N GLY A 402 -27.87 -5.00 -12.51
CA GLY A 402 -27.04 -4.10 -13.30
C GLY A 402 -25.54 -4.36 -13.18
N MET A 403 -25.12 -5.54 -12.72
CA MET A 403 -23.71 -5.92 -12.73
C MET A 403 -23.28 -6.35 -14.14
N LYS A 404 -22.02 -6.11 -14.48
CA LYS A 404 -21.44 -6.40 -15.81
C LYS A 404 -20.42 -7.54 -15.79
N TYR A 405 -20.02 -7.96 -14.60
CA TYR A 405 -19.07 -9.04 -14.40
C TYR A 405 -19.32 -9.76 -13.08
N ILE A 406 -18.88 -11.02 -13.03
CA ILE A 406 -18.93 -11.87 -11.83
C ILE A 406 -17.51 -12.35 -11.52
N ILE A 407 -17.08 -12.24 -10.27
CA ILE A 407 -15.84 -12.83 -9.76
C ILE A 407 -16.19 -13.84 -8.68
N ILE A 408 -15.69 -15.07 -8.79
CA ILE A 408 -15.96 -16.14 -7.82
C ILE A 408 -14.66 -16.74 -7.29
N THR A 409 -14.65 -17.10 -6.00
CA THR A 409 -13.55 -17.85 -5.37
C THR A 409 -13.37 -19.22 -6.02
N SER A 410 -12.41 -19.35 -6.94
CA SER A 410 -12.05 -20.65 -7.53
C SER A 410 -11.25 -21.52 -6.56
N LYS A 411 -10.47 -20.89 -5.69
CA LYS A 411 -9.79 -21.46 -4.51
C LYS A 411 -9.55 -20.34 -3.51
N HIS A 412 -10.01 -20.51 -2.27
CA HIS A 412 -9.72 -19.60 -1.16
C HIS A 412 -8.50 -20.07 -0.36
N HIS A 413 -8.21 -19.43 0.77
CA HIS A 413 -7.08 -19.76 1.64
C HIS A 413 -7.17 -21.15 2.28
N ASP A 414 -8.37 -21.71 2.41
CA ASP A 414 -8.55 -23.10 2.84
C ASP A 414 -7.88 -24.11 1.89
N GLY A 415 -7.52 -23.70 0.66
CA GLY A 415 -6.83 -24.53 -0.30
C GLY A 415 -7.70 -25.57 -0.99
N ILE A 416 -9.02 -25.54 -0.77
CA ILE A 416 -9.95 -26.47 -1.41
C ILE A 416 -10.52 -25.82 -2.67
N SER A 417 -10.22 -26.40 -3.83
CA SER A 417 -10.60 -25.86 -5.13
C SER A 417 -12.04 -26.20 -5.53
N LEU A 418 -12.72 -25.22 -6.15
CA LEU A 418 -14.00 -25.42 -6.86
C LEU A 418 -13.81 -25.92 -8.31
N MET A 419 -12.58 -25.97 -8.82
CA MET A 419 -12.28 -26.41 -10.19
C MET A 419 -12.36 -27.94 -10.32
N ASN A 420 -13.03 -28.43 -11.37
CA ASN A 420 -13.13 -29.86 -11.64
C ASN A 420 -11.96 -30.37 -12.51
N ASN A 421 -10.71 -30.13 -12.10
CA ASN A 421 -9.50 -30.46 -12.90
C ASN A 421 -8.59 -31.55 -12.31
N GLY A 422 -8.86 -32.03 -11.08
CA GLY A 422 -8.15 -33.13 -10.43
C GLY A 422 -6.86 -32.71 -9.73
N ILE A 423 -6.57 -31.41 -9.67
CA ILE A 423 -5.36 -30.85 -9.07
C ILE A 423 -5.64 -30.47 -7.61
N GLY A 424 -4.76 -30.89 -6.70
CA GLY A 424 -4.88 -30.61 -5.27
C GLY A 424 -6.20 -31.06 -4.64
N TYR A 425 -6.48 -30.58 -3.44
CA TYR A 425 -7.77 -30.81 -2.79
C TYR A 425 -8.90 -30.04 -3.48
N ASN A 426 -10.05 -30.70 -3.67
CA ASN A 426 -11.22 -30.11 -4.33
C ASN A 426 -12.55 -30.64 -3.77
N VAL A 427 -13.63 -29.91 -4.04
CA VAL A 427 -14.98 -30.18 -3.48
C VAL A 427 -15.72 -31.38 -4.07
N TYR A 428 -15.16 -32.03 -5.10
CA TYR A 428 -15.82 -33.11 -5.81
C TYR A 428 -15.60 -34.46 -5.13
N ASN A 429 -16.60 -35.33 -5.17
CA ASN A 429 -16.53 -36.70 -4.64
C ASN A 429 -15.75 -37.61 -5.61
N ARG A 430 -14.40 -37.55 -5.57
CA ARG A 430 -13.51 -38.39 -6.40
C ARG A 430 -12.16 -38.72 -5.76
N GLY A 431 -11.85 -40.03 -5.68
CA GLY A 431 -10.50 -40.53 -5.37
C GLY A 431 -9.86 -39.95 -4.10
N ASP A 432 -8.54 -39.92 -4.05
CA ASP A 432 -7.77 -39.50 -2.86
C ASP A 432 -7.75 -37.96 -2.64
N ASN A 433 -8.00 -37.18 -3.70
CA ASN A 433 -7.93 -35.71 -3.68
C ASN A 433 -9.30 -35.01 -3.54
N GLY A 434 -10.38 -35.73 -3.83
CA GLY A 434 -11.75 -35.24 -3.67
C GLY A 434 -12.17 -35.36 -2.21
N VAL A 435 -12.38 -34.24 -1.54
CA VAL A 435 -12.68 -34.20 -0.10
C VAL A 435 -14.12 -33.77 0.20
N GLY A 436 -14.86 -33.34 -0.82
CA GLY A 436 -16.25 -32.88 -0.68
C GLY A 436 -17.30 -33.86 -1.17
N SER A 437 -18.55 -33.40 -1.19
CA SER A 437 -19.72 -34.21 -1.55
C SER A 437 -20.33 -33.86 -2.92
N VAL A 438 -19.74 -32.91 -3.65
CA VAL A 438 -20.23 -32.48 -4.98
C VAL A 438 -20.07 -33.60 -6.00
N ASP A 439 -21.11 -33.86 -6.79
CA ASP A 439 -21.08 -34.83 -7.88
C ASP A 439 -19.93 -34.53 -8.86
N ALA A 440 -19.00 -35.47 -9.02
CA ALA A 440 -17.82 -35.33 -9.88
C ALA A 440 -18.15 -35.19 -11.38
N SER A 441 -19.40 -35.47 -11.79
CA SER A 441 -19.86 -35.24 -13.16
C SER A 441 -20.23 -33.77 -13.45
N ARG A 442 -20.39 -32.94 -12.41
CA ARG A 442 -20.63 -31.49 -12.55
C ARG A 442 -19.33 -30.72 -12.58
N ASP A 443 -19.33 -29.54 -13.19
CA ASP A 443 -18.26 -28.56 -13.05
C ASP A 443 -18.91 -27.21 -12.72
N LEU A 444 -18.94 -26.91 -11.41
CA LEU A 444 -19.70 -25.77 -10.88
C LEU A 444 -19.26 -24.45 -11.53
N LEU A 445 -17.94 -24.28 -11.70
CA LEU A 445 -17.36 -23.08 -12.30
C LEU A 445 -17.61 -23.02 -13.80
N LYS A 446 -17.53 -24.15 -14.52
CA LYS A 446 -17.80 -24.18 -15.97
C LYS A 446 -19.26 -23.89 -16.28
N GLU A 447 -20.18 -24.38 -15.45
CA GLU A 447 -21.60 -24.06 -15.53
C GLU A 447 -21.83 -22.54 -15.35
N LEU A 448 -21.19 -21.91 -14.35
CA LEU A 448 -21.28 -20.46 -14.14
C LEU A 448 -20.72 -19.65 -15.31
N VAL A 449 -19.53 -20.02 -15.79
CA VAL A 449 -18.92 -19.40 -16.98
C VAL A 449 -19.88 -19.47 -18.16
N THR A 450 -20.49 -20.63 -18.38
CA THR A 450 -21.41 -20.82 -19.51
C THR A 450 -22.62 -19.89 -19.42
N GLU A 451 -23.26 -19.79 -18.26
CA GLU A 451 -24.41 -18.90 -18.07
C GLU A 451 -24.01 -17.42 -18.11
N ALA A 452 -22.88 -17.03 -17.52
CA ALA A 452 -22.37 -15.67 -17.57
C ALA A 452 -22.14 -15.22 -19.02
N ARG A 453 -21.52 -16.08 -19.85
CA ARG A 453 -21.30 -15.80 -21.27
C ARG A 453 -22.59 -15.70 -22.06
N LYS A 454 -23.58 -16.58 -21.82
CA LYS A 454 -24.92 -16.47 -22.42
C LYS A 454 -25.61 -15.15 -22.07
N ALA A 455 -25.36 -14.63 -20.87
CA ALA A 455 -25.91 -13.37 -20.40
C ALA A 455 -25.08 -12.14 -20.80
N GLU A 456 -23.98 -12.33 -21.54
CA GLU A 456 -23.02 -11.30 -21.95
C GLU A 456 -22.32 -10.61 -20.77
N LEU A 457 -22.16 -11.32 -19.66
CA LEU A 457 -21.36 -10.90 -18.53
C LEU A 457 -19.91 -11.35 -18.69
N LYS A 458 -19.00 -10.51 -18.23
CA LYS A 458 -17.60 -10.88 -18.04
C LYS A 458 -17.48 -11.76 -16.79
N ILE A 459 -16.49 -12.63 -16.75
CA ILE A 459 -16.33 -13.54 -15.60
C ILE A 459 -14.87 -13.66 -15.22
N GLY A 460 -14.60 -13.57 -13.93
CA GLY A 460 -13.28 -13.68 -13.34
C GLY A 460 -13.25 -14.74 -12.25
N PHE A 461 -12.06 -15.27 -11.96
CA PHE A 461 -11.86 -16.11 -10.80
C PHE A 461 -10.95 -15.40 -9.81
N TYR A 462 -11.41 -15.35 -8.56
CA TYR A 462 -10.55 -15.12 -7.43
C TYR A 462 -9.68 -16.35 -7.19
N TYR A 463 -8.41 -16.14 -6.85
CA TYR A 463 -7.47 -17.22 -6.61
C TYR A 463 -6.48 -16.86 -5.50
N SER A 464 -6.49 -17.62 -4.39
CA SER A 464 -5.48 -17.54 -3.33
C SER A 464 -4.21 -18.31 -3.73
N GLN A 465 -3.24 -17.61 -4.31
CA GLN A 465 -2.05 -18.21 -4.92
C GLN A 465 -1.01 -18.70 -3.92
N ALA A 466 -0.81 -17.98 -2.83
CA ALA A 466 0.27 -18.24 -1.86
C ALA A 466 -0.26 -18.83 -0.55
N LEU A 467 -1.31 -18.21 0.02
CA LEU A 467 -1.93 -18.68 1.26
C LEU A 467 -2.79 -19.93 1.00
N ASP A 468 -2.39 -21.06 1.60
CA ASP A 468 -3.06 -22.35 1.46
C ASP A 468 -2.88 -23.19 2.72
N TRP A 469 -3.97 -23.44 3.45
CA TRP A 469 -3.92 -24.12 4.76
C TRP A 469 -3.99 -25.65 4.67
N ASN A 470 -4.33 -26.22 3.52
CA ASN A 470 -4.48 -27.67 3.35
C ASN A 470 -3.36 -28.30 2.51
N ASN A 471 -2.97 -27.67 1.40
CA ASN A 471 -1.97 -28.22 0.49
C ASN A 471 -0.54 -28.03 1.05
N PRO A 472 0.31 -29.08 1.05
CA PRO A 472 1.71 -28.94 1.45
C PRO A 472 2.44 -27.93 0.56
N GLY A 473 3.23 -27.04 1.18
CA GLY A 473 4.00 -26.01 0.47
C GLY A 473 3.31 -24.65 0.32
N GLY A 474 2.10 -24.47 0.86
CA GLY A 474 1.49 -23.15 1.03
C GLY A 474 2.41 -22.19 1.81
N MET A 475 2.40 -20.91 1.43
CA MET A 475 3.45 -19.94 1.80
C MET A 475 3.10 -19.00 2.95
N GLY A 476 1.83 -18.94 3.37
CA GLY A 476 1.41 -18.02 4.44
C GLY A 476 1.33 -18.65 5.82
N TRP A 477 0.81 -17.89 6.79
CA TRP A 477 0.71 -18.35 8.18
C TRP A 477 -0.29 -19.51 8.28
N ILE A 478 0.22 -20.72 8.48
CA ILE A 478 -0.57 -21.94 8.61
C ILE A 478 -0.51 -22.36 10.08
N PRO A 479 -1.48 -21.97 10.92
CA PRO A 479 -1.44 -22.25 12.35
C PRO A 479 -1.68 -23.73 12.69
N GLN A 480 -2.15 -24.54 11.73
CA GLN A 480 -2.33 -25.99 11.89
C GLN A 480 -1.06 -26.81 11.70
N ASN A 481 0.11 -26.16 11.68
CA ASN A 481 1.39 -26.87 11.69
C ASN A 481 1.70 -27.35 13.10
N ASN A 482 2.43 -28.47 13.20
CA ASN A 482 2.85 -29.05 14.49
C ASN A 482 3.72 -28.06 15.32
N GLU A 483 4.25 -27.02 14.67
CA GLU A 483 5.05 -25.97 15.27
C GLU A 483 4.47 -24.59 14.89
N THR A 484 4.26 -23.74 15.90
CA THR A 484 3.83 -22.35 15.70
C THR A 484 4.84 -21.59 14.86
N GLY A 485 4.40 -20.97 13.76
CA GLY A 485 5.26 -20.19 12.87
C GLY A 485 6.01 -21.02 11.82
N PHE A 486 5.67 -22.30 11.64
CA PHE A 486 6.25 -23.11 10.57
C PHE A 486 5.98 -22.51 9.19
N VAL A 487 7.07 -22.23 8.48
CA VAL A 487 7.09 -21.82 7.07
C VAL A 487 7.60 -23.00 6.26
N ALA A 488 6.93 -23.31 5.15
CA ALA A 488 7.36 -24.38 4.25
C ALA A 488 8.77 -24.12 3.70
N SER A 489 9.57 -25.17 3.50
CA SER A 489 10.89 -25.04 2.88
C SER A 489 10.77 -24.52 1.43
N PRO A 490 11.79 -23.83 0.89
CA PRO A 490 11.77 -23.36 -0.49
C PRO A 490 11.45 -24.46 -1.52
N GLU A 491 11.90 -25.70 -1.29
CA GLU A 491 11.61 -26.85 -2.16
C GLU A 491 10.13 -27.27 -2.08
N ALA A 492 9.54 -27.25 -0.89
CA ALA A 492 8.12 -27.55 -0.71
C ALA A 492 7.24 -26.46 -1.35
N GLN A 493 7.63 -25.20 -1.18
CA GLN A 493 7.00 -24.05 -1.81
C GLN A 493 7.07 -24.12 -3.35
N GLU A 494 8.25 -24.43 -3.89
CA GLU A 494 8.44 -24.61 -5.33
C GLU A 494 7.58 -25.75 -5.87
N LYS A 495 7.55 -26.89 -5.16
CA LYS A 495 6.69 -28.02 -5.51
C LYS A 495 5.21 -27.63 -5.52
N TYR A 496 4.74 -26.88 -4.53
CA TYR A 496 3.36 -26.38 -4.48
C TYR A 496 3.04 -25.47 -5.68
N VAL A 497 3.96 -24.56 -6.03
CA VAL A 497 3.80 -23.71 -7.22
C VAL A 497 3.72 -24.54 -8.50
N ASP A 498 4.62 -25.50 -8.68
CA ASP A 498 4.75 -26.26 -9.91
C ASP A 498 3.65 -27.31 -10.09
N GLU A 499 3.21 -27.95 -9.01
CA GLU A 499 2.26 -29.06 -9.06
C GLU A 499 0.80 -28.64 -8.79
N ILE A 500 0.58 -27.50 -8.10
CA ILE A 500 -0.77 -27.03 -7.76
C ILE A 500 -1.08 -25.70 -8.46
N VAL A 501 -0.28 -24.66 -8.21
CA VAL A 501 -0.62 -23.31 -8.66
C VAL A 501 -0.57 -23.16 -10.17
N ILE A 502 0.55 -23.51 -10.81
CA ILE A 502 0.71 -23.40 -12.26
C ILE A 502 -0.36 -24.23 -13.01
N PRO A 503 -0.63 -25.50 -12.64
CA PRO A 503 -1.70 -26.28 -13.25
C PRO A 503 -3.11 -25.67 -13.06
N HIS A 504 -3.40 -25.09 -11.89
CA HIS A 504 -4.62 -24.31 -11.68
C HIS A 504 -4.68 -23.12 -12.63
N LEU A 505 -3.65 -22.28 -12.70
CA LEU A 505 -3.62 -21.10 -13.58
C LEU A 505 -3.83 -21.48 -15.05
N LYS A 506 -3.18 -22.57 -15.51
CA LYS A 506 -3.41 -23.10 -16.85
C LYS A 506 -4.87 -23.50 -17.08
N SER A 507 -5.51 -24.13 -16.08
CA SER A 507 -6.94 -24.48 -16.15
C SER A 507 -7.84 -23.24 -16.19
N ILE A 508 -7.59 -22.26 -15.32
CA ILE A 508 -8.33 -20.99 -15.22
C ILE A 508 -8.33 -20.27 -16.58
N VAL A 509 -7.16 -20.17 -17.22
CA VAL A 509 -7.02 -19.46 -18.49
C VAL A 509 -7.55 -20.28 -19.65
N ARG A 510 -7.12 -21.54 -19.81
CA ARG A 510 -7.43 -22.36 -21.00
C ARG A 510 -8.80 -23.01 -20.94
N ASP A 511 -9.14 -23.62 -19.82
CA ASP A 511 -10.30 -24.52 -19.72
C ASP A 511 -11.56 -23.72 -19.32
N TYR A 512 -11.41 -22.69 -18.47
CA TYR A 512 -12.50 -21.80 -18.06
C TYR A 512 -12.59 -20.51 -18.88
N ASN A 513 -11.48 -20.03 -19.47
CA ASN A 513 -11.47 -18.84 -20.34
C ASN A 513 -12.06 -17.59 -19.65
N VAL A 514 -11.60 -17.30 -18.44
CA VAL A 514 -12.01 -16.16 -17.58
C VAL A 514 -11.36 -14.84 -17.98
N ASP A 515 -12.02 -13.70 -17.88
CA ASP A 515 -11.50 -12.36 -18.22
C ASP A 515 -10.63 -11.71 -17.14
N VAL A 516 -10.79 -12.13 -15.88
CA VAL A 516 -10.07 -11.57 -14.74
C VAL A 516 -9.47 -12.70 -13.92
N ILE A 517 -8.20 -12.58 -13.56
CA ILE A 517 -7.65 -13.31 -12.42
C ILE A 517 -7.51 -12.31 -11.28
N TRP A 518 -8.31 -12.51 -10.24
CA TRP A 518 -8.35 -11.66 -9.06
C TRP A 518 -7.50 -12.33 -7.98
N TRP A 519 -6.25 -11.89 -7.85
CA TRP A 519 -5.28 -12.44 -6.91
C TRP A 519 -5.60 -12.07 -5.47
N ASP A 520 -5.08 -12.83 -4.52
CA ASP A 520 -5.13 -12.44 -3.11
C ASP A 520 -3.95 -12.96 -2.29
N MET A 521 -3.54 -12.18 -1.29
CA MET A 521 -2.42 -12.50 -0.38
C MET A 521 -1.11 -12.82 -1.11
N GLY A 522 -0.67 -11.95 -2.03
CA GLY A 522 0.57 -12.15 -2.80
C GLY A 522 1.85 -11.93 -2.01
N GLY A 523 1.80 -11.15 -0.93
CA GLY A 523 2.93 -10.73 -0.11
C GLY A 523 3.84 -11.85 0.38
N ASP A 524 3.27 -13.01 0.70
CA ASP A 524 4.01 -14.17 1.23
C ASP A 524 4.81 -14.95 0.16
N SER A 525 4.59 -14.68 -1.13
CA SER A 525 5.30 -15.34 -2.24
C SER A 525 6.60 -14.65 -2.60
N THR A 526 7.66 -15.40 -2.88
CA THR A 526 8.92 -14.83 -3.40
C THR A 526 8.76 -14.28 -4.83
N PRO A 527 9.61 -13.32 -5.26
CA PRO A 527 9.61 -12.83 -6.65
C PRO A 527 9.77 -13.94 -7.69
N LYS A 528 10.60 -14.96 -7.40
CA LYS A 528 10.76 -16.15 -8.24
C LYS A 528 9.42 -16.84 -8.52
N PHE A 529 8.60 -17.05 -7.50
CA PHE A 529 7.33 -17.74 -7.65
C PHE A 529 6.28 -16.89 -8.36
N ARG A 530 6.21 -15.58 -8.07
CA ARG A 530 5.34 -14.64 -8.81
C ARG A 530 5.70 -14.62 -10.30
N TYR A 531 7.00 -14.59 -10.62
CA TYR A 531 7.50 -14.74 -11.98
C TYR A 531 7.06 -16.07 -12.61
N LYS A 532 7.27 -17.22 -11.96
CA LYS A 532 6.85 -18.54 -12.49
C LYS A 532 5.34 -18.59 -12.77
N MET A 533 4.52 -18.04 -11.88
CA MET A 533 3.06 -17.95 -12.05
C MET A 533 2.69 -17.12 -13.28
N MET A 534 3.23 -15.91 -13.39
CA MET A 534 2.95 -15.03 -14.53
C MET A 534 3.53 -15.58 -15.83
N LYS A 535 4.71 -16.17 -15.81
CA LYS A 535 5.34 -16.81 -16.97
C LYS A 535 4.44 -17.92 -17.51
N ALA A 536 3.92 -18.78 -16.64
CA ALA A 536 2.99 -19.83 -17.03
C ALA A 536 1.67 -19.31 -17.64
N ILE A 537 1.21 -18.12 -17.24
CA ILE A 537 0.06 -17.45 -17.86
C ILE A 537 0.45 -16.87 -19.23
N LYS A 538 1.59 -16.19 -19.32
CA LYS A 538 2.06 -15.50 -20.53
C LYS A 538 2.46 -16.44 -21.67
N GLU A 539 2.77 -17.71 -21.35
CA GLU A 539 3.02 -18.76 -22.35
C GLU A 539 1.73 -19.33 -23.00
N LEU A 540 0.55 -18.88 -22.59
CA LEU A 540 -0.73 -19.34 -23.14
C LEU A 540 -1.25 -18.35 -24.17
N ASP A 541 -1.59 -18.80 -25.38
CA ASP A 541 -2.08 -17.96 -26.50
C ASP A 541 -3.41 -17.17 -26.26
N THR A 542 -4.04 -17.33 -25.09
CA THR A 542 -5.38 -16.77 -24.75
C THR A 542 -5.34 -15.77 -23.59
N GLU A 543 -4.13 -15.42 -23.15
CA GLU A 543 -3.77 -14.51 -22.08
C GLU A 543 -4.05 -13.03 -22.40
N LYS A 544 -3.96 -12.61 -23.67
CA LYS A 544 -4.00 -11.17 -24.05
C LYS A 544 -5.26 -10.40 -23.64
N ARG A 545 -6.33 -11.11 -23.29
CA ARG A 545 -7.59 -10.52 -22.82
C ARG A 545 -7.70 -10.39 -21.31
N LEU A 546 -6.82 -11.07 -20.56
CA LEU A 546 -6.87 -11.12 -19.10
C LEU A 546 -6.55 -9.75 -18.51
N ILE A 547 -7.21 -9.43 -17.41
CA ILE A 547 -6.84 -8.32 -16.54
C ILE A 547 -6.57 -8.82 -15.12
N PHE A 548 -5.70 -8.12 -14.38
CA PHE A 548 -5.22 -8.52 -13.06
C PHE A 548 -5.40 -7.38 -12.04
N ASN A 549 -5.84 -7.72 -10.83
CA ASN A 549 -5.75 -6.79 -9.71
C ASN A 549 -4.29 -6.68 -9.20
N SER A 550 -4.04 -5.78 -8.25
CA SER A 550 -2.72 -5.51 -7.69
C SER A 550 -2.21 -6.53 -6.66
N ARG A 551 -2.98 -7.58 -6.35
CA ARG A 551 -2.72 -8.47 -5.20
C ARG A 551 -1.85 -9.68 -5.49
N LEU A 552 -1.31 -9.79 -6.71
CA LEU A 552 -0.12 -10.62 -6.91
C LEU A 552 1.10 -10.01 -6.19
N GLU A 553 1.07 -8.68 -5.97
CA GLU A 553 2.12 -7.92 -5.30
C GLU A 553 3.50 -8.06 -5.96
N ASP A 554 3.51 -8.13 -7.30
CA ASP A 554 4.75 -8.18 -8.08
C ASP A 554 5.29 -6.78 -8.43
N GLY A 555 4.43 -5.75 -8.47
CA GLY A 555 4.79 -4.41 -8.94
C GLY A 555 5.06 -4.34 -10.45
N LEU A 556 4.67 -5.36 -11.20
CA LEU A 556 5.03 -5.57 -12.61
C LEU A 556 3.82 -5.70 -13.52
N THR A 557 2.77 -6.44 -13.13
CA THR A 557 1.74 -6.90 -14.08
C THR A 557 0.31 -6.49 -13.76
N SER A 558 0.09 -5.67 -12.73
CA SER A 558 -1.25 -5.27 -12.30
C SER A 558 -1.90 -4.24 -13.23
N ASP A 559 -3.22 -4.35 -13.39
CA ASP A 559 -4.02 -3.44 -14.20
C ASP A 559 -4.75 -2.40 -13.36
N PHE A 560 -5.24 -2.82 -12.18
CA PHE A 560 -5.99 -1.98 -11.27
C PHE A 560 -5.68 -2.29 -9.80
N SER A 561 -5.83 -1.28 -8.94
CA SER A 561 -5.62 -1.40 -7.49
C SER A 561 -6.90 -1.78 -6.73
N THR A 562 -6.77 -2.27 -5.49
CA THR A 562 -7.90 -2.77 -4.70
C THR A 562 -7.95 -2.25 -3.26
N PRO A 563 -8.51 -1.05 -3.01
CA PRO A 563 -8.79 -0.57 -1.66
C PRO A 563 -9.98 -1.34 -1.06
N GLU A 564 -9.71 -2.50 -0.45
CA GLU A 564 -10.75 -3.37 0.11
C GLU A 564 -11.51 -2.73 1.27
N GLN A 565 -12.84 -2.90 1.28
CA GLN A 565 -13.75 -2.39 2.32
C GLN A 565 -13.66 -0.87 2.55
N SER A 566 -12.98 -0.13 1.66
CA SER A 566 -12.73 1.29 1.78
C SER A 566 -12.97 2.00 0.45
N ILE A 567 -13.64 3.15 0.50
CA ILE A 567 -13.77 4.04 -0.66
C ILE A 567 -12.74 5.16 -0.45
N PRO A 568 -11.79 5.35 -1.38
CA PRO A 568 -10.87 6.50 -1.34
C PRO A 568 -11.63 7.82 -1.19
N ASN A 569 -11.09 8.75 -0.41
CA ASN A 569 -11.79 9.99 -0.04
C ASN A 569 -12.10 10.90 -1.25
N MET A 570 -11.24 10.90 -2.26
CA MET A 570 -11.37 11.70 -3.48
C MET A 570 -10.88 10.87 -4.66
N PRO A 571 -11.28 11.16 -5.92
CA PRO A 571 -10.58 10.59 -7.05
C PRO A 571 -9.11 11.03 -6.93
N PRO A 572 -8.12 10.11 -6.93
CA PRO A 572 -6.73 10.54 -7.09
C PRO A 572 -6.61 11.20 -8.46
N PHE A 573 -6.45 12.52 -8.44
CA PHE A 573 -5.93 13.48 -9.43
C PHE A 573 -5.63 13.08 -10.87
N GLY A 574 -6.42 12.22 -11.49
CA GLY A 574 -6.17 11.85 -12.87
C GLY A 574 -4.73 11.38 -13.11
N ASP A 575 -4.09 10.70 -12.14
CA ASP A 575 -2.92 9.87 -12.48
C ASP A 575 -3.33 8.77 -13.48
N GLY A 576 -4.64 8.49 -13.56
CA GLY A 576 -5.26 7.57 -14.50
C GLY A 576 -5.25 6.13 -14.00
N THR A 577 -4.92 5.90 -12.73
CA THR A 577 -4.82 4.55 -12.17
C THR A 577 -6.20 3.96 -11.93
N ASP A 578 -6.50 2.87 -12.63
CA ASP A 578 -7.74 2.12 -12.46
C ASP A 578 -7.79 1.48 -11.06
N TRP A 579 -8.96 1.48 -10.41
CA TRP A 579 -9.15 0.87 -9.09
C TRP A 579 -10.54 0.26 -8.88
N GLU A 580 -10.62 -0.77 -8.06
CA GLU A 580 -11.85 -1.46 -7.69
C GLU A 580 -11.90 -1.70 -6.18
N THR A 581 -12.95 -1.24 -5.52
CA THR A 581 -13.19 -1.66 -4.13
C THR A 581 -14.15 -2.84 -4.09
N CYS A 582 -13.73 -3.90 -3.39
CA CYS A 582 -14.60 -5.00 -3.03
C CYS A 582 -15.19 -4.73 -1.64
N MET A 583 -16.48 -5.01 -1.46
CA MET A 583 -17.14 -4.92 -0.15
C MET A 583 -18.19 -6.00 0.05
N THR A 584 -18.33 -6.43 1.30
CA THR A 584 -19.33 -7.40 1.75
C THR A 584 -20.72 -6.79 1.86
N LEU A 585 -21.77 -7.59 1.72
CA LEU A 585 -23.14 -7.13 1.96
C LEU A 585 -23.50 -7.10 3.45
N ASN A 586 -22.88 -7.96 4.26
CA ASN A 586 -22.89 -7.92 5.73
C ASN A 586 -21.44 -7.75 6.23
N ASP A 587 -21.07 -8.31 7.38
CA ASP A 587 -19.69 -8.24 7.87
C ASP A 587 -18.80 -9.34 7.25
N ASN A 588 -19.35 -10.44 6.75
CA ASN A 588 -18.58 -11.59 6.24
C ASN A 588 -18.49 -11.66 4.70
N TRP A 589 -17.39 -12.23 4.18
CA TRP A 589 -17.30 -12.54 2.75
C TRP A 589 -18.04 -13.85 2.44
N GLY A 590 -17.66 -14.93 3.11
CA GLY A 590 -18.39 -16.20 3.09
C GLY A 590 -19.70 -16.14 3.87
N TYR A 591 -20.58 -17.12 3.64
CA TYR A 591 -21.84 -17.22 4.36
C TYR A 591 -21.64 -17.37 5.87
N ALA A 592 -22.33 -16.53 6.64
CA ALA A 592 -22.40 -16.57 8.10
C ALA A 592 -23.85 -16.49 8.55
N ALA A 593 -24.39 -17.57 9.14
CA ALA A 593 -25.82 -17.67 9.46
C ALA A 593 -26.26 -16.65 10.54
N HIS A 594 -25.33 -16.24 11.40
CA HIS A 594 -25.58 -15.35 12.54
C HIS A 594 -25.20 -13.89 12.26
N ASP A 595 -24.74 -13.58 11.04
CA ASP A 595 -24.41 -12.21 10.65
C ASP A 595 -25.62 -11.49 10.05
N HIS A 596 -26.36 -10.81 10.93
CA HIS A 596 -27.56 -10.06 10.56
C HIS A 596 -27.29 -8.57 10.28
N ARG A 597 -26.02 -8.12 10.26
CA ARG A 597 -25.64 -6.71 10.01
C ARG A 597 -25.57 -6.40 8.51
N TRP A 598 -26.71 -6.57 7.84
CA TRP A 598 -26.84 -6.32 6.40
C TRP A 598 -26.82 -4.83 6.07
N LYS A 599 -26.03 -4.46 5.06
CA LYS A 599 -26.07 -3.13 4.44
C LYS A 599 -27.44 -2.90 3.83
N THR A 600 -27.95 -1.67 3.99
CA THR A 600 -29.24 -1.27 3.44
C THR A 600 -29.13 -0.97 1.94
N LYS A 601 -30.26 -0.92 1.22
CA LYS A 601 -30.27 -0.45 -0.17
C LYS A 601 -29.68 0.94 -0.34
N GLN A 602 -29.93 1.84 0.62
CA GLN A 602 -29.42 3.19 0.60
C GLN A 602 -27.89 3.17 0.62
N ASP A 603 -27.32 2.37 1.53
CA ASP A 603 -25.88 2.23 1.66
C ASP A 603 -25.24 1.68 0.37
N VAL A 604 -25.78 0.59 -0.18
CA VAL A 604 -25.21 -0.05 -1.39
C VAL A 604 -25.29 0.86 -2.62
N ILE A 605 -26.43 1.53 -2.84
CA ILE A 605 -26.60 2.44 -3.99
C ILE A 605 -25.75 3.70 -3.83
N GLN A 606 -25.70 4.31 -2.64
CA GLN A 606 -24.89 5.50 -2.41
C GLN A 606 -23.39 5.19 -2.51
N LYS A 607 -22.94 4.01 -2.04
CA LYS A 607 -21.57 3.52 -2.29
C LYS A 607 -21.27 3.35 -3.77
N LEU A 608 -22.16 2.72 -4.54
CA LEU A 608 -22.00 2.59 -6.00
C LEU A 608 -21.79 3.96 -6.65
N ILE A 609 -22.65 4.92 -6.32
CA ILE A 609 -22.58 6.29 -6.84
C ILE A 609 -21.26 6.97 -6.41
N ASP A 610 -20.86 6.84 -5.14
CA ASP A 610 -19.63 7.44 -4.61
C ASP A 610 -18.40 6.88 -5.32
N ILE A 611 -18.30 5.56 -5.45
CA ILE A 611 -17.20 4.86 -6.12
C ILE A 611 -17.08 5.28 -7.59
N VAL A 612 -18.20 5.30 -8.32
CA VAL A 612 -18.22 5.64 -9.75
C VAL A 612 -17.93 7.13 -9.98
N SER A 613 -18.38 8.01 -9.09
CA SER A 613 -18.03 9.43 -9.11
C SER A 613 -16.53 9.68 -8.92
N LYS A 614 -15.80 8.70 -8.38
CA LYS A 614 -14.36 8.70 -8.16
C LYS A 614 -13.59 7.84 -9.16
N GLY A 615 -14.25 7.35 -10.20
CA GLY A 615 -13.65 6.58 -11.30
C GLY A 615 -13.40 5.11 -11.03
N GLY A 616 -13.79 4.60 -9.86
CA GLY A 616 -13.60 3.21 -9.50
C GLY A 616 -14.70 2.28 -9.97
N ASN A 617 -14.47 0.98 -9.79
CA ASN A 617 -15.50 -0.05 -9.89
C ASN A 617 -15.90 -0.55 -8.50
N TYR A 618 -17.18 -0.88 -8.35
CA TYR A 618 -17.71 -1.50 -7.13
C TYR A 618 -17.92 -3.00 -7.34
N LEU A 619 -17.21 -3.81 -6.57
CA LEU A 619 -17.35 -5.26 -6.57
C LEU A 619 -18.10 -5.72 -5.30
N LEU A 620 -19.42 -5.89 -5.41
CA LEU A 620 -20.28 -6.22 -4.27
C LEU A 620 -20.33 -7.72 -4.04
N ASN A 621 -19.94 -8.17 -2.84
CA ASN A 621 -19.87 -9.57 -2.49
C ASN A 621 -21.19 -10.17 -1.98
N ILE A 622 -21.45 -11.40 -2.43
CA ILE A 622 -22.48 -12.30 -1.93
C ILE A 622 -21.79 -13.56 -1.36
N GLY A 623 -22.17 -13.98 -0.16
CA GLY A 623 -21.77 -15.27 0.43
C GLY A 623 -22.92 -16.28 0.35
N PRO A 624 -22.91 -17.22 -0.62
CA PRO A 624 -23.95 -18.24 -0.76
C PRO A 624 -23.86 -19.31 0.32
N GLU A 625 -25.00 -19.93 0.66
CA GLU A 625 -25.05 -21.09 1.55
C GLU A 625 -24.36 -22.31 0.93
N ALA A 626 -24.04 -23.31 1.75
CA ALA A 626 -23.30 -24.52 1.32
C ALA A 626 -24.01 -25.35 0.23
N ASP A 627 -25.34 -25.21 0.13
CA ASP A 627 -26.12 -25.83 -0.94
C ASP A 627 -26.13 -25.01 -2.25
N GLY A 628 -25.61 -23.78 -2.25
CA GLY A 628 -25.55 -22.88 -3.39
C GLY A 628 -26.75 -21.94 -3.54
N SER A 629 -27.64 -21.87 -2.54
CA SER A 629 -28.65 -20.82 -2.47
C SER A 629 -28.04 -19.48 -2.02
N PHE A 630 -28.58 -18.36 -2.52
CA PHE A 630 -28.24 -17.04 -1.98
C PHE A 630 -29.11 -16.75 -0.76
N PRO A 631 -28.56 -16.16 0.32
CA PRO A 631 -29.35 -15.71 1.45
C PRO A 631 -30.48 -14.77 1.00
N GLU A 632 -31.66 -14.89 1.61
CA GLU A 632 -32.86 -14.13 1.20
C GLU A 632 -32.61 -12.60 1.22
N THR A 633 -31.88 -12.09 2.22
CA THR A 633 -31.55 -10.67 2.32
C THR A 633 -30.68 -10.18 1.15
N SER A 634 -29.77 -11.03 0.65
CA SER A 634 -28.96 -10.77 -0.53
C SER A 634 -29.83 -10.66 -1.78
N ILE A 635 -30.76 -11.60 -1.98
CA ILE A 635 -31.73 -11.57 -3.10
C ILE A 635 -32.54 -10.28 -3.05
N ASN A 636 -33.08 -9.94 -1.87
CA ASN A 636 -33.86 -8.73 -1.67
C ASN A 636 -33.07 -7.45 -1.97
N ARG A 637 -31.79 -7.36 -1.56
CA ARG A 637 -30.94 -6.19 -1.88
C ARG A 637 -30.65 -6.10 -3.38
N LEU A 638 -30.28 -7.21 -4.03
CA LEU A 638 -30.05 -7.23 -5.48
C LEU A 638 -31.30 -6.79 -6.26
N GLN A 639 -32.49 -7.23 -5.82
CA GLN A 639 -33.76 -6.81 -6.41
C GLN A 639 -34.03 -5.32 -6.23
N GLU A 640 -33.79 -4.76 -5.05
CA GLU A 640 -33.94 -3.32 -4.81
C GLU A 640 -32.98 -2.48 -5.64
N ILE A 641 -31.72 -2.91 -5.75
CA ILE A 641 -30.71 -2.28 -6.62
C ILE A 641 -31.16 -2.35 -8.09
N SER A 642 -31.75 -3.48 -8.51
CA SER A 642 -32.28 -3.65 -9.88
C SER A 642 -33.31 -2.58 -10.25
N TYR A 643 -34.16 -2.17 -9.30
CA TYR A 643 -35.19 -1.14 -9.55
C TYR A 643 -34.55 0.22 -9.79
N TRP A 644 -33.52 0.58 -9.03
CA TRP A 644 -32.80 1.83 -9.23
C TRP A 644 -31.99 1.81 -10.53
N MET A 645 -31.29 0.72 -10.83
CA MET A 645 -30.46 0.56 -12.03
C MET A 645 -31.26 0.56 -13.33
N LYS A 646 -32.52 0.09 -13.33
CA LYS A 646 -33.39 0.15 -14.51
C LYS A 646 -33.53 1.56 -15.09
N VAL A 647 -33.55 2.57 -14.20
CA VAL A 647 -33.64 3.99 -14.56
C VAL A 647 -32.25 4.61 -14.67
N ASN A 648 -31.36 4.35 -13.71
CA ASN A 648 -30.15 5.15 -13.53
C ASN A 648 -28.89 4.59 -14.20
N LYS A 649 -28.95 3.43 -14.86
CA LYS A 649 -27.76 2.79 -15.46
C LYS A 649 -26.91 3.68 -16.39
N GLU A 650 -27.52 4.64 -17.08
CA GLU A 650 -26.81 5.56 -17.97
C GLU A 650 -25.85 6.50 -17.22
N SER A 651 -26.22 6.87 -16.00
CA SER A 651 -25.41 7.69 -15.08
C SER A 651 -24.31 6.91 -14.35
N ILE A 652 -24.19 5.61 -14.63
CA ILE A 652 -23.22 4.70 -14.01
C ILE A 652 -22.29 4.10 -15.07
N TYR A 653 -22.81 3.37 -16.06
CA TYR A 653 -21.96 2.68 -17.02
C TYR A 653 -21.18 3.66 -17.89
N GLY A 654 -19.88 3.43 -18.04
CA GLY A 654 -19.02 4.22 -18.91
C GLY A 654 -18.83 5.68 -18.49
N THR A 655 -19.32 6.07 -17.31
CA THR A 655 -19.10 7.42 -16.84
C THR A 655 -17.66 7.60 -16.39
N GLN A 656 -17.21 8.85 -16.43
CA GLN A 656 -15.94 9.33 -15.93
C GLN A 656 -16.16 10.01 -14.57
N PRO A 657 -15.07 10.17 -13.78
CA PRO A 657 -15.13 10.83 -12.48
C PRO A 657 -15.74 12.23 -12.54
N SER A 658 -16.27 12.64 -11.39
CA SER A 658 -16.72 14.01 -11.10
C SER A 658 -15.69 15.05 -11.58
N PRO A 659 -16.13 16.17 -12.16
CA PRO A 659 -15.23 17.25 -12.51
C PRO A 659 -14.82 18.13 -11.31
N PHE A 660 -15.47 17.94 -10.16
CA PHE A 660 -15.28 18.78 -8.96
C PHE A 660 -14.16 18.25 -8.05
N LEU A 661 -13.44 19.19 -7.43
CA LEU A 661 -12.33 18.94 -6.52
C LEU A 661 -12.75 18.56 -5.10
N GLU A 662 -14.03 18.69 -4.79
CA GLU A 662 -14.60 18.35 -3.50
C GLU A 662 -15.89 17.57 -3.72
N GLN A 663 -16.24 16.75 -2.73
CA GLN A 663 -17.55 16.10 -2.72
C GLN A 663 -18.65 17.15 -2.56
N LEU A 664 -19.75 16.96 -3.29
CA LEU A 664 -20.86 17.89 -3.25
C LEU A 664 -21.68 17.64 -1.97
N PRO A 665 -22.11 18.68 -1.25
CA PRO A 665 -22.77 18.52 0.05
C PRO A 665 -24.12 17.80 -0.03
N TRP A 666 -24.71 17.73 -1.22
CA TRP A 666 -26.00 17.11 -1.48
C TRP A 666 -25.90 15.73 -2.16
N GLY A 667 -24.70 15.28 -2.56
CA GLY A 667 -24.55 14.04 -3.31
C GLY A 667 -23.28 13.97 -4.17
N ARG A 668 -23.39 13.48 -5.41
CA ARG A 668 -22.24 13.20 -6.29
C ARG A 668 -22.50 13.60 -7.74
N ALA A 669 -21.43 13.67 -8.52
CA ALA A 669 -21.50 13.90 -9.95
C ALA A 669 -20.68 12.87 -10.74
N THR A 670 -21.18 12.47 -11.90
CA THR A 670 -20.44 11.70 -12.91
C THR A 670 -20.58 12.39 -14.26
N ARG A 671 -19.72 12.08 -15.23
CA ARG A 671 -19.82 12.69 -16.58
C ARG A 671 -19.62 11.65 -17.68
N LYS A 672 -20.20 11.87 -18.85
CA LYS A 672 -20.08 10.94 -19.99
C LYS A 672 -20.14 11.69 -21.31
N ALA A 673 -19.27 11.29 -22.24
CA ALA A 673 -19.35 11.71 -23.63
C ALA A 673 -20.19 10.72 -24.43
N ILE A 674 -21.18 11.19 -25.17
CA ILE A 674 -22.00 10.38 -26.09
C ILE A 674 -22.10 11.15 -27.41
N ASP A 675 -21.63 10.55 -28.51
CA ASP A 675 -21.66 11.11 -29.86
C ASP A 675 -21.09 12.54 -29.96
N GLY A 676 -20.01 12.82 -29.22
CA GLY A 676 -19.36 14.13 -29.19
C GLY A 676 -20.04 15.18 -28.31
N LYS A 677 -21.19 14.86 -27.70
CA LYS A 677 -21.84 15.69 -26.67
C LYS A 677 -21.42 15.24 -25.28
N GLN A 678 -21.35 16.19 -24.36
CA GLN A 678 -20.98 15.94 -22.98
C GLN A 678 -22.19 16.06 -22.07
N TYR A 679 -22.31 15.08 -21.19
CA TYR A 679 -23.38 14.99 -20.20
C TYR A 679 -22.80 14.93 -18.81
N MET A 680 -23.42 15.62 -17.87
CA MET A 680 -23.14 15.48 -16.44
C MET A 680 -24.37 14.91 -15.74
N TYR A 681 -24.17 13.93 -14.87
CA TYR A 681 -25.21 13.33 -14.05
C TYR A 681 -24.98 13.75 -12.61
N LEU A 682 -26.01 14.32 -12.00
CA LEU A 682 -26.01 14.80 -10.62
C LEU A 682 -26.88 13.88 -9.80
N HIS A 683 -26.26 13.13 -8.90
CA HIS A 683 -26.93 12.20 -8.01
C HIS A 683 -27.21 12.88 -6.68
N ILE A 684 -28.46 13.27 -6.46
CA ILE A 684 -28.90 14.00 -5.27
C ILE A 684 -29.39 12.97 -4.25
N PHE A 685 -28.69 12.85 -3.13
CA PHE A 685 -29.06 11.92 -2.08
C PHE A 685 -30.29 12.42 -1.33
N THR A 686 -31.27 11.54 -1.15
CA THR A 686 -32.60 11.91 -0.65
C THR A 686 -32.55 12.58 0.74
N GLN A 687 -31.64 12.15 1.61
CA GLN A 687 -31.45 12.75 2.93
C GLN A 687 -30.82 14.18 2.88
N HIS A 688 -30.35 14.62 1.72
CA HIS A 688 -29.74 15.93 1.50
C HIS A 688 -30.50 16.76 0.46
N TRP A 689 -31.77 16.43 0.20
CA TRP A 689 -32.60 17.22 -0.71
C TRP A 689 -32.72 18.68 -0.23
N PRO A 690 -32.45 19.68 -1.10
CA PRO A 690 -32.52 21.09 -0.71
C PRO A 690 -33.93 21.49 -0.24
N ALA A 691 -34.03 22.13 0.93
CA ALA A 691 -35.31 22.50 1.53
C ALA A 691 -36.09 23.56 0.73
N ASP A 692 -35.39 24.38 -0.06
CA ASP A 692 -35.95 25.39 -0.95
C ASP A 692 -36.13 24.87 -2.40
N ASN A 693 -35.89 23.58 -2.63
CA ASN A 693 -35.89 22.92 -3.93
C ASN A 693 -34.95 23.58 -4.95
N LYS A 694 -33.84 24.16 -4.49
CA LYS A 694 -32.82 24.75 -5.37
C LYS A 694 -31.50 24.03 -5.21
N LEU A 695 -31.08 23.32 -6.26
CA LEU A 695 -29.77 22.68 -6.29
C LEU A 695 -28.71 23.69 -6.70
N SER A 696 -27.71 23.90 -5.84
CA SER A 696 -26.55 24.73 -6.16
C SER A 696 -25.39 23.86 -6.63
N ILE A 697 -24.82 24.21 -7.78
CA ILE A 697 -23.69 23.51 -8.40
C ILE A 697 -22.60 24.53 -8.73
N PRO A 698 -21.32 24.27 -8.40
CA PRO A 698 -20.23 25.15 -8.82
C PRO A 698 -20.19 25.32 -10.34
N THR A 699 -19.87 26.53 -10.84
CA THR A 699 -19.60 26.71 -12.28
C THR A 699 -18.39 25.90 -12.73
N MET A 700 -18.43 25.46 -13.99
CA MET A 700 -17.36 24.70 -14.65
C MET A 700 -16.84 25.47 -15.86
N ASN A 701 -15.92 24.86 -16.60
CA ASN A 701 -15.38 25.37 -17.87
C ASN A 701 -16.38 25.31 -19.05
N SER A 702 -17.55 24.69 -18.86
CA SER A 702 -18.64 24.59 -19.83
C SER A 702 -19.98 24.83 -19.13
N ASN A 703 -20.96 25.36 -19.88
CA ASN A 703 -22.28 25.69 -19.36
C ASN A 703 -23.32 24.62 -19.73
N PRO A 704 -24.29 24.37 -18.86
CA PRO A 704 -25.45 23.58 -19.21
C PRO A 704 -26.30 24.30 -20.27
N THR A 705 -26.72 23.55 -21.27
CA THR A 705 -27.69 23.96 -22.30
C THR A 705 -29.10 23.46 -22.00
N LYS A 706 -29.20 22.34 -21.27
CA LYS A 706 -30.46 21.74 -20.80
C LYS A 706 -30.24 21.04 -19.47
N ALA A 707 -31.31 20.91 -18.69
CA ALA A 707 -31.37 20.11 -17.48
C ALA A 707 -32.68 19.32 -17.43
N TRP A 708 -32.65 18.06 -17.03
CA TRP A 708 -33.85 17.24 -16.84
C TRP A 708 -33.65 16.16 -15.77
N LEU A 709 -34.74 15.64 -15.21
CA LEU A 709 -34.70 14.44 -14.38
C LEU A 709 -34.48 13.20 -15.26
N LEU A 710 -33.50 12.36 -14.93
CA LEU A 710 -33.28 11.11 -15.67
C LEU A 710 -34.50 10.19 -15.57
N ASP A 711 -35.19 10.20 -14.44
CA ASP A 711 -36.48 9.54 -14.26
C ASP A 711 -37.61 10.39 -14.84
N GLY A 712 -38.28 9.88 -15.88
CA GLY A 712 -39.43 10.55 -16.51
C GLY A 712 -39.11 11.73 -17.44
N GLU A 713 -37.84 12.10 -17.59
CA GLU A 713 -37.36 13.14 -18.53
C GLU A 713 -38.00 14.52 -18.34
N GLN A 714 -38.43 14.86 -17.12
CA GLN A 714 -38.98 16.17 -16.81
C GLN A 714 -37.89 17.25 -16.94
N GLU A 715 -38.10 18.21 -17.85
CA GLU A 715 -37.22 19.36 -18.04
C GLU A 715 -37.22 20.28 -16.79
N LEU A 716 -36.04 20.77 -16.43
CA LEU A 716 -35.79 21.63 -15.28
C LEU A 716 -35.24 22.99 -15.72
N THR A 717 -35.63 24.05 -15.03
CA THR A 717 -35.08 25.39 -15.24
C THR A 717 -33.81 25.58 -14.44
N PHE A 718 -32.87 26.35 -14.99
CA PHE A 718 -31.63 26.70 -14.31
C PHE A 718 -31.18 28.10 -14.66
N GLN A 719 -30.37 28.70 -13.79
CA GLN A 719 -29.79 30.02 -13.97
C GLN A 719 -28.39 30.09 -13.37
N ALA A 720 -27.50 30.86 -14.01
CA ALA A 720 -26.18 31.15 -13.47
C ALA A 720 -26.24 32.41 -12.58
N VAL A 721 -25.80 32.29 -11.33
CA VAL A 721 -25.75 33.37 -10.33
C VAL A 721 -24.45 33.26 -9.56
N ASN A 722 -23.63 34.32 -9.53
CA ASN A 722 -22.40 34.42 -8.70
C ASN A 722 -21.51 33.14 -8.75
N ASN A 723 -21.03 32.75 -9.93
CA ASN A 723 -20.20 31.54 -10.13
C ASN A 723 -20.84 30.22 -9.65
N THR A 724 -22.17 30.18 -9.59
CA THR A 724 -22.97 29.00 -9.26
C THR A 724 -24.07 28.81 -10.30
N ILE A 725 -24.34 27.57 -10.67
CA ILE A 725 -25.54 27.19 -11.43
C ILE A 725 -26.58 26.74 -10.41
N ILE A 726 -27.76 27.37 -10.45
CA ILE A 726 -28.89 27.04 -9.61
C ILE A 726 -29.92 26.32 -10.48
N ILE A 727 -30.30 25.10 -10.11
CA ILE A 727 -31.34 24.32 -10.78
C ILE A 727 -32.59 24.27 -9.90
N ASP A 728 -33.75 24.57 -10.48
CA ASP A 728 -35.03 24.40 -9.81
C ASP A 728 -35.43 22.92 -9.83
N LEU A 729 -35.51 22.31 -8.65
CA LEU A 729 -35.91 20.93 -8.46
C LEU A 729 -37.44 20.81 -8.23
N PRO A 730 -38.01 19.61 -8.41
CA PRO A 730 -39.39 19.33 -7.97
C PRO A 730 -39.56 19.47 -6.46
N ASP A 731 -40.83 19.52 -6.01
CA ASP A 731 -41.17 19.62 -4.58
C ASP A 731 -40.67 18.45 -3.72
N LYS A 732 -40.37 17.31 -4.34
CA LYS A 732 -39.92 16.08 -3.68
C LYS A 732 -38.94 15.31 -4.57
N PRO A 733 -38.01 14.55 -3.98
CA PRO A 733 -37.21 13.54 -4.68
C PRO A 733 -38.10 12.56 -5.46
N THR A 734 -37.65 12.12 -6.64
CA THR A 734 -38.35 11.08 -7.43
C THR A 734 -38.01 9.67 -6.98
N ASN A 735 -36.90 9.52 -6.23
CA ASN A 735 -36.45 8.26 -5.67
C ASN A 735 -36.13 8.41 -4.18
N ASP A 736 -36.30 7.32 -3.41
CA ASP A 736 -36.12 7.33 -1.96
C ASP A 736 -34.66 7.19 -1.50
N VAL A 737 -33.72 6.93 -2.42
CA VAL A 737 -32.28 6.86 -2.16
C VAL A 737 -31.50 7.97 -2.86
N SER A 738 -31.68 8.10 -4.18
CA SER A 738 -30.96 9.08 -5.01
C SER A 738 -31.74 9.44 -6.26
N THR A 739 -31.98 10.73 -6.46
CA THR A 739 -32.59 11.30 -7.66
C THR A 739 -31.50 11.82 -8.60
N THR A 740 -31.55 11.43 -9.87
CA THR A 740 -30.53 11.83 -10.86
C THR A 740 -31.05 12.94 -11.77
N VAL A 741 -30.34 14.07 -11.81
CA VAL A 741 -30.52 15.15 -12.78
C VAL A 741 -29.44 15.03 -13.86
N VAL A 742 -29.80 15.21 -15.13
CA VAL A 742 -28.87 15.22 -16.27
C VAL A 742 -28.72 16.64 -16.78
N LEU A 743 -27.48 17.05 -17.05
CA LEU A 743 -27.16 18.28 -17.78
C LEU A 743 -26.55 17.95 -19.14
N GLU A 744 -27.09 18.52 -20.22
CA GLU A 744 -26.45 18.55 -21.54
C GLU A 744 -25.53 19.78 -21.59
N MET A 745 -24.25 19.60 -21.92
CA MET A 745 -23.23 20.65 -21.81
C MET A 745 -22.85 21.21 -23.20
N ASP A 746 -22.53 22.51 -23.27
CA ASP A 746 -22.14 23.20 -24.52
C ASP A 746 -20.69 22.92 -24.96
N GLY A 747 -19.92 22.21 -24.13
CA GLY A 747 -18.51 21.92 -24.36
C GLY A 747 -17.98 20.83 -23.44
N GLU A 748 -16.66 20.65 -23.45
CA GLU A 748 -16.00 19.66 -22.61
C GLU A 748 -16.07 20.03 -21.13
N VAL A 749 -16.67 19.16 -20.33
CA VAL A 749 -16.58 19.22 -18.87
C VAL A 749 -15.35 18.43 -18.45
N ALA A 750 -14.20 19.10 -18.36
CA ALA A 750 -12.96 18.50 -17.86
C ALA A 750 -12.95 18.53 -16.33
N PRO A 751 -12.23 17.62 -15.64
CA PRO A 751 -11.91 17.86 -14.23
C PRO A 751 -11.21 19.19 -14.11
N ALA A 752 -11.44 19.91 -13.01
CA ALA A 752 -10.67 21.09 -12.71
C ALA A 752 -9.19 20.71 -12.44
N THR A 753 -8.41 20.47 -13.48
CA THR A 753 -6.96 20.21 -13.41
C THR A 753 -6.15 21.49 -13.26
N ILE A 754 -6.83 22.63 -13.34
CA ILE A 754 -6.24 23.95 -13.31
C ILE A 754 -6.77 24.64 -12.07
N ALA A 755 -5.88 24.95 -11.12
CA ALA A 755 -6.22 25.85 -10.03
C ALA A 755 -6.49 27.24 -10.64
N VAL A 756 -7.71 27.76 -10.49
CA VAL A 756 -8.09 29.05 -11.08
C VAL A 756 -8.06 30.11 -10.00
N GLN A 757 -7.35 31.21 -10.26
CA GLN A 757 -7.32 32.35 -9.36
C GLN A 757 -8.74 32.95 -9.23
N LYS A 758 -9.22 33.07 -7.99
CA LYS A 758 -10.52 33.68 -7.64
C LYS A 758 -10.30 34.79 -6.63
N ASP A 759 -10.88 35.96 -6.88
CA ASP A 759 -10.76 37.14 -6.01
C ASP A 759 -9.31 37.52 -5.64
N GLY A 760 -8.39 37.32 -6.59
CA GLY A 760 -6.96 37.59 -6.42
C GLY A 760 -6.19 36.56 -5.61
N ILE A 761 -6.80 35.42 -5.27
CA ILE A 761 -6.20 34.29 -4.55
C ILE A 761 -6.17 33.06 -5.47
N LEU A 762 -5.00 32.45 -5.59
CA LEU A 762 -4.79 31.18 -6.27
C LEU A 762 -4.47 30.12 -5.21
N THR A 763 -5.38 29.17 -5.04
CA THR A 763 -5.23 28.08 -4.07
C THR A 763 -4.83 26.79 -4.78
N MET A 764 -3.70 26.22 -4.39
CA MET A 764 -3.11 25.00 -4.94
C MET A 764 -3.08 23.93 -3.83
N PRO A 765 -4.20 23.24 -3.58
CA PRO A 765 -4.22 22.20 -2.56
C PRO A 765 -3.41 20.99 -3.02
N ALA A 766 -2.82 20.30 -2.06
CA ALA A 766 -2.08 19.04 -2.26
C ALA A 766 -2.91 17.99 -2.98
N ALA A 767 -4.22 18.07 -2.83
CA ALA A 767 -5.17 17.37 -3.67
C ALA A 767 -4.74 17.49 -5.14
N ILE A 768 -4.91 18.63 -5.80
CA ILE A 768 -4.66 18.73 -7.25
C ILE A 768 -3.20 18.80 -7.68
N ALA A 769 -2.27 18.43 -6.80
CA ALA A 769 -0.87 18.37 -7.11
C ALA A 769 -0.54 17.12 -7.93
N THR A 770 0.36 17.26 -8.90
CA THR A 770 1.01 16.14 -9.58
C THR A 770 2.37 15.91 -8.91
N PRO A 771 2.55 14.80 -8.16
CA PRO A 771 3.85 14.42 -7.62
C PRO A 771 4.79 13.93 -8.73
N HIS A 772 6.04 14.36 -8.69
CA HIS A 772 7.11 13.93 -9.60
C HIS A 772 8.22 13.30 -8.78
N GLY A 773 8.25 11.97 -8.80
CA GLY A 773 9.18 11.19 -7.98
C GLY A 773 8.65 9.80 -7.65
N SER A 774 9.47 9.04 -6.96
CA SER A 774 9.18 7.69 -6.47
C SER A 774 8.71 7.67 -5.01
N SER A 775 9.12 8.64 -4.18
CA SER A 775 8.79 8.70 -2.75
C SER A 775 7.65 9.69 -2.43
N ILE A 776 7.63 10.84 -3.11
CA ILE A 776 6.61 11.87 -2.99
C ILE A 776 5.26 11.35 -3.49
N LYS A 777 4.22 11.53 -2.69
CA LYS A 777 2.88 11.01 -2.97
C LYS A 777 1.82 11.89 -2.35
N ILE A 778 0.60 11.80 -2.88
CA ILE A 778 -0.55 12.43 -2.24
C ILE A 778 -1.13 11.46 -1.21
N GLU A 779 -0.94 11.78 0.06
CA GLU A 779 -1.47 11.05 1.20
C GLU A 779 -2.87 11.55 1.55
N ASN A 780 -3.84 10.66 1.70
CA ASN A 780 -5.26 11.01 1.76
C ASN A 780 -5.90 10.75 3.14
N ASN A 781 -5.65 11.58 4.17
CA ASN A 781 -6.55 11.78 5.34
C ASN A 781 -5.96 12.76 6.39
N PRO A 782 -6.18 14.08 6.25
CA PRO A 782 -6.61 14.83 5.07
C PRO A 782 -5.51 14.87 3.98
N ALA A 783 -5.88 15.30 2.77
CA ALA A 783 -4.99 15.33 1.61
C ALA A 783 -3.74 16.18 1.87
N ASN A 784 -2.55 15.60 1.73
CA ASN A 784 -1.28 16.29 1.81
C ASN A 784 -0.26 15.65 0.83
N ILE A 785 0.69 16.45 0.35
CA ILE A 785 1.90 15.96 -0.29
C ILE A 785 2.78 15.44 0.83
N GLY A 786 2.95 14.12 0.89
CA GLY A 786 3.72 13.43 1.91
C GLY A 786 4.67 12.42 1.28
N GLY A 787 5.37 11.65 2.13
CA GLY A 787 6.47 10.78 1.67
C GLY A 787 7.63 11.54 1.02
N TRP A 788 7.67 12.87 1.17
CA TRP A 788 8.61 13.74 0.48
C TRP A 788 9.95 13.78 1.21
N THR A 789 10.82 12.84 0.86
CA THR A 789 12.13 12.63 1.50
C THR A 789 13.32 12.83 0.56
N ASP A 790 13.09 12.88 -0.75
CA ASP A 790 14.12 13.16 -1.77
C ASP A 790 13.91 14.57 -2.33
N ASP A 791 14.97 15.38 -2.32
CA ASP A 791 14.94 16.78 -2.75
C ASP A 791 14.94 16.94 -4.28
N ASN A 792 15.22 15.87 -5.02
CA ASN A 792 15.07 15.86 -6.49
C ASN A 792 13.61 15.66 -6.91
N GLU A 793 12.73 15.33 -5.96
CA GLU A 793 11.32 15.11 -6.19
C GLU A 793 10.53 16.38 -5.86
N TYR A 794 9.44 16.62 -6.58
CA TYR A 794 8.68 17.86 -6.48
C TYR A 794 7.19 17.66 -6.75
N ALA A 795 6.38 18.62 -6.32
CA ALA A 795 4.96 18.65 -6.61
C ALA A 795 4.66 19.78 -7.60
N SER A 796 3.74 19.57 -8.54
CA SER A 796 3.38 20.60 -9.53
C SER A 796 1.88 20.81 -9.66
N TRP A 797 1.49 22.01 -10.05
CA TRP A 797 0.11 22.38 -10.33
C TRP A 797 0.03 23.11 -11.66
N LYS A 798 -0.97 22.75 -12.47
CA LYS A 798 -1.40 23.62 -13.58
C LYS A 798 -2.33 24.68 -12.99
N VAL A 799 -2.11 25.93 -13.35
CA VAL A 799 -2.87 27.06 -12.80
C VAL A 799 -3.24 28.08 -13.85
N LYS A 800 -4.31 28.83 -13.59
CA LYS A 800 -4.76 29.95 -14.42
C LYS A 800 -4.85 31.21 -13.58
N VAL A 801 -3.99 32.16 -13.90
CA VAL A 801 -3.92 33.47 -13.27
C VAL A 801 -4.84 34.41 -14.06
N ALA A 802 -5.96 34.79 -13.45
CA ALA A 802 -6.95 35.67 -14.06
C ALA A 802 -6.47 37.14 -14.07
N GLN A 803 -5.72 37.55 -13.05
CA GLN A 803 -5.18 38.89 -12.88
C GLN A 803 -3.69 38.80 -12.54
N GLY A 804 -2.85 39.43 -13.35
CA GLY A 804 -1.42 39.55 -13.04
C GLY A 804 -1.16 40.55 -11.90
N GLY A 805 -0.08 40.31 -11.15
CA GLY A 805 0.32 41.13 -10.00
C GLY A 805 1.48 40.50 -9.21
N ASN A 806 1.96 41.26 -8.22
CA ASN A 806 2.87 40.76 -7.19
C ASN A 806 2.03 40.23 -6.02
N TYR A 807 2.19 38.96 -5.69
CA TYR A 807 1.34 38.27 -4.73
C TYR A 807 2.17 37.61 -3.62
N PRO A 808 1.73 37.66 -2.36
CA PRO A 808 2.34 36.87 -1.31
C PRO A 808 2.08 35.38 -1.54
N ILE A 809 3.05 34.54 -1.17
CA ILE A 809 2.94 33.09 -1.19
C ILE A 809 2.83 32.60 0.25
N SER A 810 1.92 31.67 0.53
CA SER A 810 1.92 30.90 1.77
C SER A 810 1.80 29.40 1.49
N ALA A 811 2.24 28.57 2.43
CA ALA A 811 2.00 27.13 2.40
C ALA A 811 1.47 26.65 3.74
N VAL A 812 0.46 25.79 3.73
CA VAL A 812 0.03 25.06 4.92
C VAL A 812 0.84 23.76 4.97
N ALA A 813 1.83 23.69 5.85
CA ALA A 813 2.70 22.53 5.95
C ALA A 813 2.92 22.07 7.40
N SER A 814 3.49 20.88 7.56
CA SER A 814 3.88 20.24 8.81
C SER A 814 5.23 19.58 8.63
N GLY A 815 6.03 19.45 9.69
CA GLY A 815 7.33 18.80 9.62
C GLY A 815 8.47 19.62 10.20
N PHE A 816 9.67 19.17 9.88
CA PHE A 816 10.91 19.79 10.34
C PHE A 816 11.31 20.94 9.41
N GLY A 817 12.10 21.87 9.94
CA GLY A 817 12.52 23.06 9.21
C GLY A 817 13.25 22.69 7.92
N SER A 818 12.83 23.30 6.82
CA SER A 818 13.35 23.05 5.48
C SER A 818 13.33 24.35 4.67
N THR A 819 13.73 24.28 3.40
CA THR A 819 13.67 25.40 2.47
C THR A 819 12.75 25.03 1.32
N PHE A 820 11.75 25.86 1.03
CA PHE A 820 10.95 25.74 -0.19
C PHE A 820 11.40 26.71 -1.27
N TYR A 821 11.21 26.34 -2.52
CA TYR A 821 11.27 27.26 -3.64
C TYR A 821 10.27 26.84 -4.71
N LEU A 822 9.84 27.78 -5.55
CA LEU A 822 8.96 27.53 -6.67
C LEU A 822 9.73 27.59 -7.99
N ILE A 823 9.33 26.79 -8.96
CA ILE A 823 9.67 27.01 -10.37
C ILE A 823 8.39 27.42 -11.09
N ILE A 824 8.42 28.57 -11.76
CA ILE A 824 7.27 29.14 -12.49
C ILE A 824 7.73 29.44 -13.91
N ASP A 825 7.17 28.72 -14.89
CA ASP A 825 7.61 28.80 -16.30
C ASP A 825 9.12 28.58 -16.49
N GLY A 826 9.74 27.72 -15.67
CA GLY A 826 11.18 27.43 -15.72
C GLY A 826 12.06 28.49 -15.05
N GLU A 827 11.48 29.53 -14.44
CA GLU A 827 12.21 30.48 -13.61
C GLU A 827 12.08 30.12 -12.12
N GLU A 828 13.21 29.99 -11.44
CA GLU A 828 13.29 29.68 -10.01
C GLU A 828 12.98 30.93 -9.16
N SER A 829 12.15 30.77 -8.13
CA SER A 829 11.85 31.82 -7.16
C SER A 829 12.99 32.01 -6.15
N ALA A 830 12.82 32.97 -5.24
CA ALA A 830 13.64 32.99 -4.02
C ALA A 830 13.43 31.71 -3.20
N HIS A 831 14.43 31.38 -2.37
CA HIS A 831 14.37 30.29 -1.41
C HIS A 831 13.73 30.77 -0.11
N PHE A 832 12.85 29.95 0.44
CA PHE A 832 12.00 30.27 1.58
C PHE A 832 12.28 29.29 2.72
N GLU A 833 13.17 29.71 3.61
CA GLU A 833 13.50 28.94 4.82
C GLU A 833 12.37 29.03 5.84
N PHE A 834 12.03 27.89 6.46
CA PHE A 834 11.11 27.84 7.59
C PHE A 834 11.67 26.93 8.70
N SER A 835 11.34 27.25 9.95
CA SER A 835 11.70 26.47 11.12
C SER A 835 10.70 25.34 11.39
N ASP A 836 11.07 24.37 12.23
CA ASP A 836 10.20 23.27 12.67
C ASP A 836 8.77 23.73 12.99
N ILE A 837 7.81 23.04 12.36
CA ILE A 837 6.39 23.27 12.57
C ILE A 837 5.95 22.29 13.65
N ASP A 838 6.08 22.75 14.89
CA ASP A 838 5.70 22.03 16.11
C ASP A 838 6.48 20.72 16.40
N GLY A 839 7.49 20.40 15.59
CA GLY A 839 8.36 19.23 15.78
C GLY A 839 7.69 17.88 15.50
N THR A 840 6.55 17.88 14.80
CA THR A 840 5.84 16.67 14.34
C THR A 840 5.48 16.78 12.85
N PHE A 841 5.00 15.69 12.25
CA PHE A 841 4.59 15.62 10.83
C PHE A 841 3.06 15.63 10.62
N ASN A 842 2.28 15.83 11.69
CA ASN A 842 0.81 15.76 11.66
C ASN A 842 0.12 17.09 12.02
N GLU A 843 0.85 18.04 12.59
CA GLU A 843 0.33 19.35 12.99
C GLU A 843 0.73 20.42 11.98
N TYR A 844 -0.26 21.03 11.33
CA TYR A 844 -0.04 21.91 10.18
C TYR A 844 -0.14 23.38 10.59
N ALA A 845 0.79 24.19 10.11
CA ALA A 845 0.76 25.64 10.23
C ALA A 845 0.89 26.30 8.86
N GLU A 846 0.38 27.53 8.75
CA GLU A 846 0.61 28.36 7.57
C GLU A 846 1.98 29.05 7.68
N ILE A 847 2.80 28.90 6.65
CA ILE A 847 4.13 29.45 6.50
C ILE A 847 4.07 30.51 5.40
N GLU A 848 4.59 31.71 5.68
CA GLU A 848 4.74 32.76 4.67
C GLU A 848 6.04 32.53 3.87
N LEU A 849 5.89 32.36 2.56
CA LEU A 849 6.96 32.03 1.60
C LEU A 849 7.26 33.23 0.68
N GLY A 850 7.21 34.46 1.20
CA GLY A 850 7.58 35.66 0.43
C GLY A 850 6.55 36.10 -0.61
N ASN A 851 7.02 36.69 -1.72
CA ASN A 851 6.16 37.19 -2.80
C ASN A 851 6.64 36.73 -4.17
N VAL A 852 5.72 36.64 -5.13
CA VAL A 852 6.00 36.29 -6.52
C VAL A 852 5.22 37.15 -7.50
N ASP A 853 5.86 37.45 -8.63
CA ASP A 853 5.22 38.18 -9.73
C ASP A 853 4.61 37.19 -10.72
N LEU A 854 3.28 37.26 -10.89
CA LEU A 854 2.55 36.49 -11.88
C LEU A 854 1.96 37.41 -12.94
N LYS A 855 2.02 37.03 -14.21
CA LYS A 855 1.27 37.69 -15.28
C LYS A 855 -0.06 36.96 -15.47
N THR A 856 -0.99 37.57 -16.19
CA THR A 856 -2.20 36.86 -16.63
C THR A 856 -1.79 35.77 -17.62
N GLY A 857 -2.19 34.52 -17.37
CA GLY A 857 -1.74 33.38 -18.16
C GLY A 857 -2.09 32.05 -17.51
N GLU A 858 -1.74 30.97 -18.20
CA GLU A 858 -1.75 29.62 -17.65
C GLU A 858 -0.31 29.19 -17.40
N TYR A 859 -0.05 28.61 -16.24
CA TYR A 859 1.28 28.24 -15.77
C TYR A 859 1.29 26.79 -15.31
N GLU A 860 2.48 26.19 -15.31
CA GLU A 860 2.82 25.09 -14.43
C GLU A 860 3.70 25.66 -13.31
N ILE A 861 3.25 25.50 -12.06
CA ILE A 861 3.98 25.93 -10.87
C ILE A 861 4.46 24.69 -10.15
N GLU A 862 5.76 24.58 -9.95
CA GLU A 862 6.39 23.49 -9.20
C GLU A 862 6.77 23.99 -7.80
N LEU A 863 6.54 23.17 -6.78
CA LEU A 863 7.06 23.35 -5.43
C LEU A 863 8.18 22.33 -5.22
N HIS A 864 9.36 22.85 -4.93
CA HIS A 864 10.55 22.10 -4.61
C HIS A 864 10.97 22.36 -3.18
N ARG A 865 11.74 21.43 -2.60
CA ARG A 865 12.32 21.57 -1.27
C ARG A 865 13.85 21.40 -1.31
N ILE A 866 14.52 21.84 -0.25
CA ILE A 866 15.92 21.53 0.04
C ILE A 866 15.99 20.98 1.47
N SER A 867 16.45 19.75 1.61
CA SER A 867 16.69 19.09 2.89
C SER A 867 17.88 19.70 3.60
N SER A 868 17.81 19.64 4.92
CA SER A 868 18.93 19.86 5.83
C SER A 868 19.99 18.75 5.79
N GLY A 869 19.69 17.60 5.15
CA GLY A 869 20.56 16.42 5.09
C GLY A 869 20.34 15.43 6.25
N GLU A 870 19.35 15.68 7.12
CA GLU A 870 18.89 14.79 8.18
C GLU A 870 17.44 14.29 7.89
N TRP A 871 16.85 13.46 8.76
CA TRP A 871 15.45 13.05 8.60
C TRP A 871 14.52 14.25 8.87
N ASP A 872 14.13 14.95 7.81
CA ASP A 872 13.33 16.17 7.86
C ASP A 872 12.09 16.11 6.97
N PRO A 873 11.21 15.10 7.13
CA PRO A 873 10.02 14.99 6.30
C PRO A 873 9.14 16.23 6.44
N VAL A 874 8.60 16.66 5.32
CA VAL A 874 7.67 17.78 5.25
C VAL A 874 6.39 17.33 4.55
N ASN A 875 5.26 17.61 5.17
CA ASN A 875 3.95 17.39 4.59
C ASN A 875 3.33 18.74 4.20
N VAL A 876 2.91 18.90 2.95
CA VAL A 876 2.28 20.15 2.47
C VAL A 876 0.82 19.87 2.14
N ARG A 877 -0.12 20.60 2.74
CA ARG A 877 -1.56 20.50 2.43
C ARG A 877 -2.00 21.43 1.32
N GLU A 878 -1.36 22.58 1.23
CA GLU A 878 -1.85 23.66 0.37
C GLU A 878 -0.74 24.69 0.16
N VAL A 879 -0.65 25.22 -1.06
CA VAL A 879 0.10 26.44 -1.36
C VAL A 879 -0.89 27.49 -1.85
N LYS A 880 -0.78 28.73 -1.37
CA LYS A 880 -1.61 29.86 -1.81
C LYS A 880 -0.74 30.95 -2.40
N ILE A 881 -1.22 31.56 -3.47
CA ILE A 881 -0.63 32.77 -4.04
C ILE A 881 -1.73 33.85 -4.08
N GLY A 882 -1.59 34.85 -3.22
CA GLY A 882 -2.52 35.97 -3.11
C GLY A 882 -3.11 36.13 -1.70
N LYS A 883 -3.24 37.39 -1.28
CA LYS A 883 -3.82 37.90 -0.03
C LYS A 883 -3.57 36.99 1.20
N ALA A 884 -2.44 37.20 1.88
CA ALA A 884 -2.21 36.67 3.22
C ALA A 884 -3.40 37.04 4.13
N THR A 885 -4.03 36.03 4.75
CA THR A 885 -4.88 36.24 5.93
C THR A 885 -3.95 36.65 7.06
N GLY A 886 -3.80 37.96 7.24
CA GLY A 886 -2.69 38.54 7.99
C GLY A 886 -2.54 38.04 9.42
N ALA A 887 -1.30 37.73 9.78
CA ALA A 887 -0.69 38.10 11.06
C ALA A 887 0.82 38.25 10.85
N SER A 888 1.30 39.50 10.75
CA SER A 888 2.72 39.83 10.75
C SER A 888 3.37 39.42 12.08
N VAL A 889 4.30 38.46 12.05
CA VAL A 889 5.13 38.11 13.20
C VAL A 889 6.21 39.18 13.38
N ASN A 890 5.93 40.16 14.25
CA ASN A 890 6.99 40.96 14.86
C ASN A 890 7.70 40.08 15.90
N THR A 891 9.01 39.92 15.72
CA THR A 891 9.92 39.33 16.69
C THR A 891 9.86 40.13 18.00
N THR A 892 9.17 39.60 19.02
CA THR A 892 9.40 40.01 20.41
C THR A 892 9.13 38.86 21.38
N SER A 893 10.03 38.78 22.36
CA SER A 893 10.14 37.79 23.44
C SER A 893 8.83 37.20 23.97
N LYS A 894 8.83 35.87 24.14
CA LYS A 894 7.84 35.08 24.88
C LYS A 894 7.36 35.79 26.16
N THR A 895 6.08 36.14 26.22
CA THR A 895 5.32 36.30 27.47
C THR A 895 4.01 35.53 27.36
N THR A 896 3.86 34.51 28.19
CA THR A 896 2.67 33.67 28.33
C THR A 896 1.54 34.48 29.00
N SER A 897 0.32 34.37 28.48
CA SER A 897 -0.90 34.91 29.13
C SER A 897 -1.63 33.78 29.84
N GLU A 898 -1.85 33.89 31.16
CA GLU A 898 -2.72 32.99 31.94
C GLU A 898 -4.13 33.59 32.09
N ILE A 899 -5.17 32.75 31.97
CA ILE A 899 -6.56 33.06 32.37
C ILE A 899 -6.88 32.22 33.62
N LYS A 900 -7.34 32.85 34.71
CA LYS A 900 -7.75 32.16 35.96
C LYS A 900 -9.23 32.38 36.26
N ILE A 901 -9.97 31.30 36.47
CA ILE A 901 -11.34 31.32 37.02
C ILE A 901 -11.23 31.45 38.55
N LEU A 902 -11.66 32.60 39.09
CA LEU A 902 -11.69 32.82 40.53
C LEU A 902 -12.98 32.21 41.11
N ASN A 903 -12.87 31.03 41.71
CA ASN A 903 -13.99 30.39 42.40
C ASN A 903 -14.38 31.22 43.64
N ASN A 904 -15.60 31.76 43.68
CA ASN A 904 -16.16 32.43 44.87
C ASN A 904 -17.51 31.79 45.20
N PRO A 905 -17.65 31.09 46.34
CA PRO A 905 -18.81 30.21 46.60
C PRO A 905 -20.14 30.94 46.87
N VAL A 906 -20.26 32.26 46.65
CA VAL A 906 -21.47 33.04 46.97
C VAL A 906 -21.84 34.12 45.93
N SER A 907 -21.38 34.04 44.67
CA SER A 907 -21.86 35.00 43.64
C SER A 907 -22.06 34.38 42.26
N ASP A 908 -23.25 34.59 41.66
CA ASP A 908 -23.75 34.07 40.38
C ASP A 908 -23.08 34.63 39.10
N ILE A 909 -21.74 34.79 39.13
CA ILE A 909 -21.01 35.54 38.11
C ILE A 909 -19.68 34.85 37.76
N LEU A 910 -19.43 34.62 36.46
CA LEU A 910 -18.11 34.25 35.93
C LEU A 910 -17.25 35.51 35.74
N LYS A 911 -15.99 35.48 36.23
CA LYS A 911 -15.03 36.58 36.14
C LYS A 911 -13.83 36.20 35.28
N PHE A 912 -13.42 37.10 34.39
CA PHE A 912 -12.27 36.95 33.50
C PHE A 912 -11.24 38.06 33.75
N LYS A 913 -9.95 37.75 33.62
CA LYS A 913 -8.85 38.72 33.65
C LYS A 913 -7.85 38.38 32.53
N THR A 914 -7.45 39.38 31.75
CA THR A 914 -6.43 39.28 30.69
C THR A 914 -5.49 40.49 30.75
N ASN A 915 -4.27 40.33 30.21
CA ASN A 915 -3.24 41.37 30.16
C ASN A 915 -3.14 42.06 28.79
N SER A 916 -3.96 41.66 27.81
CA SER A 916 -4.03 42.24 26.46
C SER A 916 -5.42 42.83 26.17
N CYS A 917 -5.48 43.87 25.34
CA CYS A 917 -6.74 44.48 24.90
C CYS A 917 -7.13 43.89 23.53
N GLY A 918 -8.34 43.35 23.42
CA GLY A 918 -8.85 42.74 22.19
C GLY A 918 -10.31 42.27 22.31
N ASN A 919 -10.97 42.04 21.18
CA ASN A 919 -12.30 41.42 21.15
C ASN A 919 -12.16 39.91 21.40
N THR A 920 -12.90 39.39 22.36
CA THR A 920 -12.91 37.96 22.69
C THR A 920 -14.33 37.42 22.51
N ASN A 921 -14.47 36.37 21.70
CA ASN A 921 -15.75 35.66 21.57
C ASN A 921 -15.86 34.59 22.66
N ILE A 922 -16.98 34.61 23.37
CA ILE A 922 -17.30 33.61 24.39
C ILE A 922 -18.57 32.88 23.95
N SER A 923 -18.46 31.56 23.80
CA SER A 923 -19.58 30.66 23.55
C SER A 923 -19.76 29.67 24.70
N ILE A 924 -21.01 29.37 25.02
CA ILE A 924 -21.40 28.34 25.99
C ILE A 924 -22.25 27.31 25.25
N SER A 925 -21.78 26.07 25.24
CA SER A 925 -22.44 24.95 24.56
C SER A 925 -22.86 23.88 25.58
N ASP A 926 -23.93 23.15 25.30
CA ASP A 926 -24.24 21.94 26.06
C ASP A 926 -23.31 20.78 25.66
N MET A 927 -23.36 19.65 26.39
CA MET A 927 -22.50 18.49 26.11
C MET A 927 -22.80 17.76 24.79
N ALA A 928 -23.92 18.06 24.12
CA ALA A 928 -24.20 17.57 22.78
C ALA A 928 -23.60 18.48 21.68
N GLY A 929 -22.92 19.57 22.08
CA GLY A 929 -22.29 20.52 21.18
C GLY A 929 -23.24 21.59 20.63
N ALA A 930 -24.49 21.64 21.10
CA ALA A 930 -25.42 22.69 20.69
C ALA A 930 -25.09 24.01 21.41
N GLU A 931 -24.88 25.08 20.64
CA GLU A 931 -24.54 26.40 21.15
C GLU A 931 -25.75 27.07 21.81
N VAL A 932 -25.64 27.41 23.10
CA VAL A 932 -26.76 27.91 23.92
C VAL A 932 -26.67 29.42 24.16
N TYR A 933 -25.45 29.98 24.17
CA TYR A 933 -25.23 31.41 24.36
C TYR A 933 -23.93 31.85 23.69
N ARG A 934 -23.97 32.96 22.92
CA ARG A 934 -22.80 33.61 22.32
C ARG A 934 -22.80 35.11 22.62
N THR A 935 -21.66 35.64 23.03
CA THR A 935 -21.44 37.09 23.13
C THR A 935 -20.01 37.43 22.72
N GLU A 936 -19.84 38.58 22.10
CA GLU A 936 -18.53 39.20 21.89
C GLU A 936 -18.29 40.18 23.04
N LEU A 937 -17.15 40.06 23.73
CA LEU A 937 -16.75 41.00 24.77
C LEU A 937 -15.51 41.76 24.32
N THR A 938 -15.58 43.08 24.33
CA THR A 938 -14.41 43.95 24.21
C THR A 938 -13.83 44.15 25.61
N ILE A 939 -12.66 43.57 25.88
CA ILE A 939 -12.00 43.73 27.19
C ILE A 939 -10.89 44.79 27.05
N SER A 940 -11.06 45.91 27.73
CA SER A 940 -10.08 47.00 27.78
C SER A 940 -9.43 47.09 29.17
N GLY A 941 -8.16 46.71 29.28
CA GLY A 941 -7.36 46.83 30.51
C GLY A 941 -7.73 45.85 31.62
N ASN A 942 -7.25 46.13 32.85
CA ASN A 942 -7.36 45.29 34.04
C ASN A 942 -8.79 45.13 34.62
N GLU A 943 -9.84 45.46 33.87
CA GLU A 943 -11.22 45.43 34.36
C GLU A 943 -11.86 44.04 34.28
N ILE A 944 -12.61 43.72 35.34
CA ILE A 944 -13.40 42.50 35.47
C ILE A 944 -14.76 42.75 34.82
N GLN A 945 -15.07 42.05 33.72
CA GLN A 945 -16.44 41.97 33.22
C GLN A 945 -17.13 40.70 33.71
N ASN A 946 -18.42 40.87 34.04
CA ASN A 946 -19.27 39.91 34.73
C ASN A 946 -20.31 39.34 33.76
N ILE A 947 -20.40 38.02 33.60
CA ILE A 947 -21.52 37.36 32.90
C ILE A 947 -22.54 36.88 33.95
N PRO A 948 -23.78 37.40 33.97
CA PRO A 948 -24.84 36.89 34.84
C PRO A 948 -25.33 35.51 34.33
N ILE A 949 -25.20 34.46 35.14
CA ILE A 949 -25.51 33.07 34.74
C ILE A 949 -27.01 32.73 34.90
N ALA A 950 -27.83 33.69 35.34
CA ALA A 950 -29.20 33.45 35.82
C ALA A 950 -30.21 32.96 34.76
N SER A 951 -29.87 32.94 33.47
CA SER A 951 -30.76 32.52 32.38
C SER A 951 -30.46 31.13 31.78
N LEU A 952 -29.42 30.43 32.25
CA LEU A 952 -29.09 29.09 31.74
C LEU A 952 -29.84 27.99 32.52
N PRO A 953 -30.39 26.96 31.84
CA PRO A 953 -30.95 25.79 32.50
C PRO A 953 -29.93 25.07 33.40
N LYS A 954 -30.37 24.20 34.31
CA LYS A 954 -29.44 23.33 35.05
C LYS A 954 -28.84 22.30 34.08
N GLY A 955 -27.51 22.23 33.99
CA GLY A 955 -26.80 21.32 33.11
C GLY A 955 -25.28 21.42 33.21
N VAL A 956 -24.58 20.54 32.49
CA VAL A 956 -23.12 20.61 32.29
C VAL A 956 -22.87 21.32 30.97
N TYR A 957 -22.05 22.36 31.02
CA TYR A 957 -21.78 23.22 29.86
C TYR A 957 -20.29 23.30 29.58
N LEU A 958 -19.95 23.37 28.30
CA LEU A 958 -18.63 23.70 27.80
C LEU A 958 -18.55 25.21 27.57
N LEU A 959 -17.57 25.85 28.19
CA LEU A 959 -17.23 27.25 27.95
C LEU A 959 -16.07 27.30 26.96
N GLN A 960 -16.27 27.93 25.81
CA GLN A 960 -15.24 28.11 24.81
C GLN A 960 -14.95 29.61 24.65
N VAL A 961 -13.67 29.95 24.72
CA VAL A 961 -13.17 31.32 24.57
C VAL A 961 -12.27 31.33 23.35
N ALA A 962 -12.68 32.01 22.29
CA ALA A 962 -11.86 32.16 21.10
C ALA A 962 -10.97 33.39 21.26
N SER A 963 -9.72 33.16 21.67
CA SER A 963 -8.60 34.06 21.37
C SER A 963 -7.53 33.27 20.60
N GLU A 964 -6.62 33.94 19.90
CA GLU A 964 -5.63 33.36 18.96
C GLU A 964 -4.62 32.35 19.57
N LYS A 965 -4.83 31.87 20.80
CA LYS A 965 -4.06 30.77 21.42
C LYS A 965 -4.96 29.87 22.28
N SER A 966 -4.71 28.56 22.21
CA SER A 966 -5.47 27.47 22.84
C SER A 966 -5.71 27.65 24.34
N ILE A 967 -6.94 27.37 24.81
CA ILE A 967 -7.33 27.40 26.23
C ILE A 967 -7.91 26.03 26.65
N TYR A 968 -7.39 25.46 27.73
CA TYR A 968 -7.98 24.32 28.45
C TYR A 968 -9.05 24.80 29.44
N CYS A 969 -10.18 24.10 29.52
CA CYS A 969 -11.24 24.42 30.48
C CYS A 969 -11.54 23.24 31.42
N GLU A 970 -11.53 23.48 32.74
CA GLU A 970 -11.98 22.53 33.75
C GLU A 970 -13.49 22.63 34.01
N LYS A 971 -14.07 21.46 34.30
CA LYS A 971 -15.47 21.18 34.66
C LYS A 971 -16.09 22.25 35.58
N ILE A 972 -17.10 22.97 35.10
CA ILE A 972 -17.97 23.81 35.97
C ILE A 972 -19.08 22.92 36.52
N ILE A 973 -19.01 22.56 37.81
CA ILE A 973 -20.13 21.95 38.54
C ILE A 973 -20.83 23.07 39.30
N LYS A 974 -22.12 23.30 39.02
CA LYS A 974 -22.99 24.05 39.94
C LYS A 974 -24.14 23.14 40.36
N ASN A 975 -24.21 22.87 41.67
CA ASN A 975 -25.18 22.01 42.37
C ASN A 975 -26.52 21.74 41.67
#